data_AF-A0A2G6NAS9-F1
#
_entry.id   AF-A0A2G6NAS9-F1
#
_cell.length_a   1.000
_cell.length_b   1.000
_cell.length_c   1.000
_cell.angle_alpha   90.00
_cell.angle_beta   90.00
_cell.angle_gamma   90.00
#
_symmetry.space_group_name_H-M   'P 1'
#
loop_
_entity.id
_entity.type
_entity.pdbx_description
1 polymer ?
#
loop_
_entity_poly.entity_id
_entity_poly.type
_entity_poly.pdbx_seq_one_letter_code
_entity_poly.pdbx_strand_id
1 'polypeptide(L)'
;MTVPFQDTGQPMNEQQRIQKSLFRSMLFEGVSAVEVEKIAATACLYHVEQGQYVYRQEDRDRRFYIIDTGEVELTITTPGERHTILGHIGPGGHFGETSLLTKTGYVFNARALSDLTLLCFDADAFNAVLLTNSVIQHQLSIALARRLRVSFHDHANTLDKLKQSRQDGGTMGPNFFADPEQNLTTGPRPLVLDEEGRLAESALAKQIRTIVRRFGENMKPVLLTGESGTGRRLVAHEIHRTGTYQKGPYIVVDIRDIDALQLPVELFGHERAPFSFSAISELGVFEQYQGGTVVLHHAEYMEPEIQHQLAQMLESGFFTRADGKEKVALRSRVILICTDAPRMNNGHEHLLPELFNLFANQHFQVAPLREHRRDIPRLVRYYLQNFSLQYGKVIDRVDDQTLGMLMNYDWPGNMTEMSSVLQRAVMLGKDNEPLNDQILLGLPKSEGKWEFNLLRLSVIKNILNSRLFPVLPKILLSLFFLIVLIALLFGPSDAVHNIGITFSWAIGWPLLFFSFFFLARIWCSVCPLSVPGWAMQILLKPQRGTPAFIRKNSGWIMTGLCILFFWVEITWNANESPGLTAWIILSVSLGSLLFSIFFQRRVWCRYLCPLGAINAIFAMPAVLELRSNNHMCMNRCRNHHCFTGNEQVGGCPMLRHPFLVDNNRDCVLCGQCIKTCQQNSIHLNLRLAPQELWNLQSPRLEDSVLVVSLGAIFFPFAMGQQTSDMLVQWFPPLQQIAGSWSSGMVTGLFFFAIVFFYLGSYAVLSRIMALLTHTPWQKVAAILGYGMIPLVLGAFLALHLDLFVNDLWRLLPNLQELFGGEATYTPTRLMSRDAAFVLQFITVMGGLIAALYANTRIVRRLRQNRGGSRHAVLLPGLLLCLSAIAYLNFL
;
A
#
# COMPACT_ATOMS: atom_id res chain seq x y z
N MET A 1 -29.56 43.84 -27.41
CA MET A 1 -29.45 44.94 -28.40
C MET A 1 -28.73 46.09 -27.73
N THR A 2 -27.44 46.26 -28.02
CA THR A 2 -26.60 47.33 -27.47
C THR A 2 -26.56 48.48 -28.46
N VAL A 3 -27.05 49.65 -28.06
CA VAL A 3 -26.95 50.89 -28.83
C VAL A 3 -25.55 51.49 -28.58
N PRO A 4 -24.78 51.87 -29.60
CA PRO A 4 -23.50 52.54 -29.40
C PRO A 4 -23.77 54.03 -29.11
N PHE A 5 -23.36 54.51 -27.92
CA PHE A 5 -23.36 55.94 -27.61
C PHE A 5 -22.11 56.59 -28.23
N GLN A 6 -22.33 57.59 -29.10
CA GLN A 6 -21.28 58.42 -29.71
C GLN A 6 -20.66 59.38 -28.68
N ASP A 7 -19.33 59.50 -28.74
CA ASP A 7 -18.51 60.35 -27.86
C ASP A 7 -18.58 61.81 -28.34
N THR A 8 -19.41 62.64 -27.69
CA THR A 8 -19.46 64.09 -27.91
C THR A 8 -18.52 64.79 -26.93
N GLY A 9 -17.43 65.37 -27.43
CA GLY A 9 -16.37 66.03 -26.66
C GLY A 9 -16.78 67.28 -25.88
N GLN A 10 -17.57 67.11 -24.81
CA GLN A 10 -17.72 68.07 -23.71
C GLN A 10 -16.90 67.59 -22.50
N PRO A 11 -16.40 68.49 -21.62
CA PRO A 11 -15.71 68.09 -20.40
C PRO A 11 -16.68 67.28 -19.53
N MET A 12 -16.43 65.97 -19.46
CA MET A 12 -17.30 65.00 -18.79
C MET A 12 -17.37 65.34 -17.30
N ASN A 13 -18.59 65.46 -16.76
CA ASN A 13 -18.80 65.73 -15.33
C ASN A 13 -18.12 64.62 -14.50
N GLU A 14 -17.52 64.95 -13.36
CA GLU A 14 -16.76 63.99 -12.53
C GLU A 14 -17.60 62.75 -12.19
N GLN A 15 -18.90 62.94 -11.94
CA GLN A 15 -19.87 61.87 -11.74
C GLN A 15 -20.09 60.97 -12.98
N GLN A 16 -20.10 61.54 -14.19
CA GLN A 16 -20.22 60.76 -15.43
C GLN A 16 -18.97 59.92 -15.68
N ARG A 17 -17.78 60.41 -15.26
CA ARG A 17 -16.53 59.65 -15.32
C ARG A 17 -16.55 58.46 -14.37
N ILE A 18 -16.99 58.67 -13.13
CA ILE A 18 -17.14 57.61 -12.13
C ILE A 18 -18.12 56.54 -12.62
N GLN A 19 -19.27 56.93 -13.16
CA GLN A 19 -20.25 55.99 -13.73
C GLN A 19 -19.64 55.17 -14.88
N LYS A 20 -18.96 55.82 -15.84
CA LYS A 20 -18.30 55.14 -16.97
C LYS A 20 -17.23 54.15 -16.50
N SER A 21 -16.52 54.48 -15.43
CA SER A 21 -15.49 53.64 -14.82
C SER A 21 -16.09 52.43 -14.09
N LEU A 22 -17.20 52.63 -13.36
CA LEU A 22 -17.94 51.54 -12.71
C LEU A 22 -18.53 50.56 -13.72
N PHE A 23 -19.07 51.03 -14.85
CA PHE A 23 -19.54 50.13 -15.92
C PHE A 23 -18.42 49.32 -16.59
N ARG A 24 -17.16 49.77 -16.52
CA ARG A 24 -15.99 49.00 -16.99
C ARG A 24 -15.52 47.98 -15.96
N SER A 25 -15.86 48.17 -14.69
CA SER A 25 -15.55 47.19 -13.65
C SER A 25 -16.54 46.05 -13.74
N MET A 26 -16.00 44.86 -13.96
CA MET A 26 -16.83 43.67 -14.09
C MET A 26 -17.54 43.28 -12.78
N LEU A 27 -17.13 43.83 -11.63
CA LEU A 27 -17.90 43.70 -10.38
C LEU A 27 -19.34 44.21 -10.51
N PHE A 28 -19.57 45.15 -11.43
CA PHE A 28 -20.85 45.79 -11.68
C PHE A 28 -21.54 45.25 -12.94
N GLU A 29 -21.02 44.17 -13.53
CA GLU A 29 -21.64 43.51 -14.68
C GLU A 29 -23.00 42.92 -14.28
N GLY A 30 -24.07 43.40 -14.92
CA GLY A 30 -25.45 43.02 -14.61
C GLY A 30 -26.15 43.87 -13.55
N VAL A 31 -25.51 44.92 -13.03
CA VAL A 31 -26.14 45.92 -12.14
C VAL A 31 -26.94 46.94 -12.95
N SER A 32 -28.11 47.34 -12.47
CA SER A 32 -28.96 48.30 -13.18
C SER A 32 -28.34 49.71 -13.18
N ALA A 33 -28.60 50.50 -14.23
CA ALA A 33 -28.02 51.84 -14.35
C ALA A 33 -28.39 52.79 -13.19
N VAL A 34 -29.59 52.63 -12.63
CA VAL A 34 -30.08 53.40 -11.47
C VAL A 34 -29.31 53.04 -10.18
N GLU A 35 -28.89 51.80 -10.03
CA GLU A 35 -28.08 51.37 -8.88
C GLU A 35 -26.63 51.82 -9.02
N VAL A 36 -26.05 51.75 -10.23
CA VAL A 36 -24.70 52.28 -10.50
C VAL A 36 -24.63 53.77 -10.20
N GLU A 37 -25.67 54.55 -10.51
CA GLU A 37 -25.74 55.97 -10.18
C GLU A 37 -25.72 56.25 -8.66
N LYS A 38 -26.46 55.45 -7.88
CA LYS A 38 -26.44 55.54 -6.40
C LYS A 38 -25.07 55.18 -5.82
N ILE A 39 -24.40 54.18 -6.40
CA ILE A 39 -23.08 53.74 -5.93
C ILE A 39 -22.00 54.76 -6.33
N ALA A 40 -22.09 55.33 -7.54
CA ALA A 40 -21.22 56.38 -8.02
C ALA A 40 -21.22 57.62 -7.09
N ALA A 41 -22.36 57.94 -6.46
CA ALA A 41 -22.48 59.05 -5.51
C ALA A 41 -21.68 58.85 -4.21
N THR A 42 -21.25 57.62 -3.91
CA THR A 42 -20.48 57.27 -2.70
C THR A 42 -18.98 57.08 -2.97
N ALA A 43 -18.56 57.13 -4.24
CA ALA A 43 -17.17 56.93 -4.63
C ALA A 43 -16.40 58.26 -4.62
N CYS A 44 -15.15 58.23 -4.15
CA CYS A 44 -14.22 59.35 -4.27
C CYS A 44 -13.12 59.03 -5.30
N LEU A 45 -12.68 60.02 -6.06
CA LEU A 45 -11.51 59.88 -6.94
C LEU A 45 -10.22 60.07 -6.15
N TYR A 46 -9.27 59.15 -6.32
CA TYR A 46 -7.98 59.17 -5.67
C TYR A 46 -6.86 59.00 -6.71
N HIS A 47 -5.96 59.98 -6.79
CA HIS A 47 -4.88 60.00 -7.76
C HIS A 47 -3.54 59.66 -7.11
N VAL A 48 -2.76 58.79 -7.74
CA VAL A 48 -1.45 58.35 -7.25
C VAL A 48 -0.45 58.41 -8.41
N GLU A 49 0.65 59.14 -8.21
CA GLU A 49 1.72 59.26 -9.19
C GLU A 49 2.50 57.95 -9.34
N GLN A 50 3.08 57.73 -10.53
CA GLN A 50 3.95 56.58 -10.79
C GLN A 50 5.04 56.40 -9.71
N GLY A 51 5.17 55.17 -9.21
CA GLY A 51 6.18 54.77 -8.22
C GLY A 51 5.76 54.96 -6.76
N GLN A 52 4.67 55.68 -6.48
CA GLN A 52 4.15 55.84 -5.12
C GLN A 52 3.32 54.64 -4.67
N TYR A 53 3.20 54.45 -3.34
CA TYR A 53 2.37 53.40 -2.75
C TYR A 53 0.96 53.91 -2.51
N VAL A 54 -0.04 53.15 -2.95
CA VAL A 54 -1.46 53.36 -2.61
C VAL A 54 -1.69 53.04 -1.13
N TYR A 55 -1.13 51.92 -0.67
CA TYR A 55 -1.02 51.54 0.74
C TYR A 55 0.15 50.58 0.95
N ARG A 56 0.62 50.47 2.19
CA ARG A 56 1.65 49.53 2.62
C ARG A 56 1.07 48.42 3.50
N GLN A 57 1.80 47.33 3.60
CA GLN A 57 1.50 46.20 4.45
C GLN A 57 1.35 46.69 5.91
N GLU A 58 0.31 46.18 6.59
CA GLU A 58 -0.10 46.57 7.96
C GLU A 58 -0.73 47.97 8.11
N ASP A 59 -0.87 48.76 7.05
CA ASP A 59 -1.61 50.03 7.12
C ASP A 59 -3.05 49.77 7.59
N ARG A 60 -3.54 50.69 8.44
CA ARG A 60 -4.84 50.58 9.12
C ARG A 60 -5.97 51.38 8.44
N ASP A 61 -5.67 52.18 7.42
CA ASP A 61 -6.68 52.95 6.67
C ASP A 61 -7.39 52.01 5.68
N ARG A 62 -8.54 51.46 6.08
CA ARG A 62 -9.24 50.39 5.33
C ARG A 62 -10.18 50.97 4.30
N ARG A 63 -9.78 50.90 3.05
CA ARG A 63 -10.54 51.33 1.88
C ARG A 63 -10.51 50.28 0.77
N PHE A 64 -11.56 50.31 -0.04
CA PHE A 64 -11.70 49.50 -1.24
C PHE A 64 -11.42 50.36 -2.48
N TYR A 65 -10.63 49.83 -3.40
CA TYR A 65 -10.19 50.56 -4.59
C TYR A 65 -10.59 49.84 -5.87
N ILE A 66 -11.01 50.61 -6.87
CA ILE A 66 -11.21 50.15 -8.26
C ILE A 66 -10.36 51.03 -9.18
N ILE A 67 -9.65 50.41 -10.13
CA ILE A 67 -8.75 51.14 -11.04
C ILE A 67 -9.55 51.71 -12.21
N ASP A 68 -9.58 53.03 -12.35
CA ASP A 68 -10.11 53.72 -13.54
C ASP A 68 -9.10 53.68 -14.68
N THR A 69 -7.88 54.14 -14.41
CA THR A 69 -6.76 54.19 -15.37
C THR A 69 -5.43 53.94 -14.65
N GLY A 70 -4.48 53.31 -15.34
CA GLY A 70 -3.16 52.97 -14.80
C GLY A 70 -3.04 51.52 -14.35
N GLU A 71 -1.92 51.17 -13.74
CA GLU A 71 -1.60 49.82 -13.26
C GLU A 71 -0.99 49.84 -11.86
N VAL A 72 -1.35 48.86 -11.03
CA VAL A 72 -0.85 48.66 -9.67
C VAL A 72 -0.09 47.34 -9.58
N GLU A 73 1.11 47.37 -9.02
CA GLU A 73 1.89 46.20 -8.62
C GLU A 73 1.61 45.85 -7.16
N LEU A 74 1.26 44.59 -6.90
CA LEU A 74 1.14 44.05 -5.55
C LEU A 74 2.43 43.35 -5.14
N THR A 75 3.01 43.74 -4.01
CA THR A 75 4.22 43.12 -3.46
C THR A 75 4.03 42.72 -2.00
N ILE A 76 4.69 41.64 -1.57
CA ILE A 76 4.76 41.23 -0.16
C ILE A 76 6.19 41.34 0.35
N THR A 77 6.35 41.84 1.57
CA THR A 77 7.66 41.96 2.22
C THR A 77 7.73 40.94 3.36
N THR A 78 8.61 39.94 3.22
CA THR A 78 8.81 38.89 4.23
C THR A 78 9.97 39.29 5.16
N PRO A 79 9.97 38.94 6.46
CA PRO A 79 11.09 39.25 7.36
C PRO A 79 12.39 38.60 6.85
N GLY A 80 13.32 39.41 6.32
CA GLY A 80 14.57 38.95 5.67
C GLY A 80 14.85 39.48 4.26
N GLU A 81 14.41 40.70 3.93
CA GLU A 81 14.82 41.51 2.75
C GLU A 81 14.59 40.93 1.33
N ARG A 82 13.52 40.16 1.10
CA ARG A 82 13.05 39.89 -0.28
C ARG A 82 11.64 40.41 -0.53
N HIS A 83 11.53 41.39 -1.42
CA HIS A 83 10.26 41.81 -2.02
C HIS A 83 9.85 40.77 -3.05
N THR A 84 8.68 40.15 -2.85
CA THR A 84 8.11 39.22 -3.83
C THR A 84 6.95 39.90 -4.53
N ILE A 85 7.01 39.98 -5.86
CA ILE A 85 5.94 40.52 -6.70
C ILE A 85 4.88 39.42 -6.84
N LEU A 86 3.64 39.74 -6.48
CA LEU A 86 2.51 38.80 -6.51
C LEU A 86 1.69 38.93 -7.80
N GLY A 87 1.71 40.11 -8.44
CA GLY A 87 0.98 40.34 -9.68
C GLY A 87 0.67 41.81 -9.92
N HIS A 88 0.21 42.10 -11.12
CA HIS A 88 -0.18 43.45 -11.54
C HIS A 88 -1.71 43.50 -11.74
N ILE A 89 -2.34 44.62 -11.37
CA ILE A 89 -3.76 44.87 -11.56
C ILE A 89 -3.91 46.08 -12.48
N GLY A 90 -4.61 45.90 -13.59
CA GLY A 90 -4.91 46.95 -14.57
C GLY A 90 -6.33 47.54 -14.45
N PRO A 91 -6.73 48.40 -15.40
CA PRO A 91 -8.03 49.08 -15.40
C PRO A 91 -9.23 48.13 -15.27
N GLY A 92 -10.23 48.51 -14.48
CA GLY A 92 -11.41 47.70 -14.16
C GLY A 92 -11.20 46.67 -13.04
N GLY A 93 -9.95 46.40 -12.66
CA GLY A 93 -9.58 45.58 -11.51
C GLY A 93 -9.83 46.29 -10.17
N HIS A 94 -9.94 45.50 -9.10
CA HIS A 94 -10.18 46.00 -7.74
C HIS A 94 -9.21 45.41 -6.73
N PHE A 95 -8.96 46.10 -5.63
CA PHE A 95 -8.11 45.62 -4.53
C PHE A 95 -8.44 46.31 -3.20
N GLY A 96 -7.96 45.74 -2.10
CA GLY A 96 -8.18 46.25 -0.73
C GLY A 96 -9.39 45.67 0.00
N GLU A 97 -10.23 44.88 -0.67
CA GLU A 97 -11.44 44.26 -0.13
C GLU A 97 -11.16 43.31 1.04
N THR A 98 -10.00 42.66 1.05
CA THR A 98 -9.62 41.68 2.08
C THR A 98 -9.51 42.35 3.45
N SER A 99 -8.90 43.54 3.52
CA SER A 99 -8.75 44.31 4.77
C SER A 99 -10.09 44.69 5.41
N LEU A 100 -11.09 45.00 4.58
CA LEU A 100 -12.44 45.36 5.01
C LEU A 100 -13.22 44.13 5.49
N LEU A 101 -13.08 43.00 4.79
CA LEU A 101 -13.77 41.75 5.12
C LEU A 101 -13.19 41.04 6.36
N THR A 102 -11.86 41.03 6.51
CA THR A 102 -11.17 40.36 7.64
C THR A 102 -11.06 41.26 8.87
N LYS A 103 -11.29 42.56 8.73
CA LYS A 103 -11.04 43.58 9.76
C LYS A 103 -9.58 43.59 10.25
N THR A 104 -8.64 43.21 9.39
CA THR A 104 -7.18 43.29 9.64
C THR A 104 -6.56 44.43 8.83
N GLY A 105 -5.26 44.72 9.03
CA GLY A 105 -4.52 45.62 8.14
C GLY A 105 -4.32 45.01 6.75
N TYR A 106 -3.81 45.79 5.80
CA TYR A 106 -3.49 45.28 4.46
C TYR A 106 -2.40 44.20 4.50
N VAL A 107 -2.59 43.13 3.73
CA VAL A 107 -1.67 41.98 3.66
C VAL A 107 -0.52 42.23 2.69
N PHE A 108 -0.71 43.11 1.70
CA PHE A 108 0.24 43.40 0.63
C PHE A 108 0.56 44.90 0.59
N ASN A 109 1.64 45.27 -0.09
CA ASN A 109 1.84 46.64 -0.54
C ASN A 109 1.23 46.80 -1.93
N ALA A 110 0.64 47.95 -2.22
CA ALA A 110 0.15 48.32 -3.54
C ALA A 110 0.94 49.52 -4.06
N ARG A 111 1.69 49.35 -5.16
CA ARG A 111 2.55 50.39 -5.77
C ARG A 111 2.06 50.75 -7.17
N ALA A 112 1.94 52.03 -7.48
CA ALA A 112 1.56 52.49 -8.82
C ALA A 112 2.71 52.27 -9.81
N LEU A 113 2.46 51.55 -10.91
CA LEU A 113 3.44 51.36 -12.00
C LEU A 113 3.34 52.45 -13.07
N SER A 114 2.19 53.11 -13.16
CA SER A 114 1.88 54.25 -14.03
C SER A 114 1.00 55.23 -13.26
N ASP A 115 0.76 56.42 -13.81
CA ASP A 115 -0.13 57.41 -13.21
C ASP A 115 -1.54 56.82 -13.02
N LEU A 116 -1.93 56.69 -11.76
CA LEU A 116 -3.03 55.87 -11.34
C LEU A 116 -4.21 56.75 -10.92
N THR A 117 -5.38 56.46 -11.48
CA THR A 117 -6.65 57.04 -11.02
C THR A 117 -7.50 55.92 -10.44
N LEU A 118 -7.85 56.04 -9.16
CA LEU A 118 -8.63 55.06 -8.41
C LEU A 118 -9.98 55.63 -8.01
N LEU A 119 -11.01 54.79 -8.04
CA LEU A 119 -12.25 54.98 -7.29
C LEU A 119 -12.05 54.39 -5.91
N CYS A 120 -12.33 55.18 -4.88
CA CYS A 120 -12.15 54.82 -3.49
C CYS A 120 -13.49 54.76 -2.75
N PHE A 121 -13.70 53.68 -2.01
CA PHE A 121 -14.86 53.45 -1.16
C PHE A 121 -14.38 53.21 0.28
N ASP A 122 -14.97 53.93 1.24
CA ASP A 122 -14.75 53.69 2.66
C ASP A 122 -15.51 52.44 3.14
N ALA A 123 -15.34 52.09 4.42
CA ALA A 123 -15.95 50.88 4.97
C ALA A 123 -17.49 50.92 4.95
N ASP A 124 -18.10 52.08 5.16
CA ASP A 124 -19.55 52.23 5.21
C ASP A 124 -20.14 52.19 3.79
N ALA A 125 -19.50 52.85 2.83
CA ALA A 125 -19.83 52.77 1.41
C ALA A 125 -19.63 51.36 0.86
N PHE A 126 -18.52 50.68 1.19
CA PHE A 126 -18.28 49.30 0.78
C PHE A 126 -19.35 48.34 1.31
N ASN A 127 -19.74 48.47 2.58
CA ASN A 127 -20.81 47.66 3.17
C ASN A 127 -22.17 47.99 2.53
N ALA A 128 -22.47 49.26 2.26
CA ALA A 128 -23.69 49.66 1.57
C ALA A 128 -23.76 49.12 0.13
N VAL A 129 -22.62 49.09 -0.57
CA VAL A 129 -22.49 48.51 -1.92
C VAL A 129 -22.65 46.99 -1.91
N LEU A 130 -22.07 46.30 -0.93
CA LEU A 130 -22.10 44.83 -0.83
C LEU A 130 -23.40 44.25 -0.29
N LEU A 131 -23.99 44.87 0.73
CA LEU A 131 -25.16 44.31 1.43
C LEU A 131 -26.47 44.58 0.67
N THR A 132 -26.48 45.55 -0.24
CA THR A 132 -27.71 45.97 -0.94
C THR A 132 -27.87 45.30 -2.30
N ASN A 133 -26.79 44.81 -2.92
CA ASN A 133 -26.82 44.25 -4.27
C ASN A 133 -26.24 42.82 -4.34
N SER A 134 -27.13 41.84 -4.56
CA SER A 134 -26.75 40.42 -4.63
C SER A 134 -25.86 40.07 -5.82
N VAL A 135 -25.90 40.85 -6.91
CA VAL A 135 -25.06 40.63 -8.10
C VAL A 135 -23.62 40.98 -7.79
N ILE A 136 -23.38 42.15 -7.19
CA ILE A 136 -22.03 42.59 -6.77
C ILE A 136 -21.47 41.62 -5.73
N GLN A 137 -22.30 41.19 -4.76
CA GLN A 137 -21.90 40.20 -3.75
C GLN A 137 -21.48 38.87 -4.39
N HIS A 138 -22.24 38.38 -5.38
CA HIS A 138 -21.91 37.15 -6.08
C HIS A 138 -20.60 37.26 -6.86
N GLN A 139 -20.40 38.36 -7.60
CA GLN A 139 -19.18 38.60 -8.37
C GLN A 139 -17.95 38.77 -7.48
N LEU A 140 -18.07 39.48 -6.36
CA LEU A 140 -16.99 39.61 -5.39
C LEU A 140 -16.63 38.25 -4.76
N SER A 141 -17.64 37.41 -4.46
CA SER A 141 -17.43 36.07 -3.92
C SER A 141 -16.63 35.18 -4.89
N ILE A 142 -16.96 35.25 -6.19
CA ILE A 142 -16.23 34.52 -7.24
C ILE A 142 -14.80 35.04 -7.36
N ALA A 143 -14.60 36.36 -7.35
CA ALA A 143 -13.28 36.98 -7.43
C ALA A 143 -12.39 36.58 -6.24
N LEU A 144 -12.93 36.59 -5.02
CA LEU A 144 -12.25 36.18 -3.79
C LEU A 144 -11.91 34.68 -3.78
N ALA A 145 -12.86 33.82 -4.18
CA ALA A 145 -12.62 32.38 -4.25
C ALA A 145 -11.51 32.03 -5.25
N ARG A 146 -11.44 32.74 -6.39
CA ARG A 146 -10.37 32.58 -7.38
C ARG A 146 -9.03 33.11 -6.88
N ARG A 147 -8.99 34.28 -6.21
CA ARG A 147 -7.76 34.80 -5.58
C ARG A 147 -7.22 33.88 -4.50
N LEU A 148 -8.09 33.30 -3.67
CA LEU A 148 -7.71 32.29 -2.68
C LEU A 148 -7.11 31.06 -3.36
N ARG A 149 -7.71 30.57 -4.45
CA ARG A 149 -7.18 29.43 -5.21
C ARG A 149 -5.75 29.68 -5.73
N VAL A 150 -5.48 30.86 -6.30
CA VAL A 150 -4.15 31.25 -6.78
C VAL A 150 -3.17 31.42 -5.60
N SER A 151 -3.58 32.08 -4.52
CA SER A 151 -2.74 32.25 -3.32
C SER A 151 -2.41 30.92 -2.63
N PHE A 152 -3.31 29.94 -2.66
CA PHE A 152 -3.04 28.59 -2.15
C PHE A 152 -2.06 27.84 -3.05
N HIS A 153 -2.10 28.05 -4.37
CA HIS A 153 -1.16 27.46 -5.31
C HIS A 153 0.24 28.05 -5.13
N ASP A 154 0.36 29.36 -4.96
CA ASP A 154 1.65 30.02 -4.68
C ASP A 154 2.17 29.75 -3.27
N HIS A 155 1.31 29.64 -2.26
CA HIS A 155 1.73 29.18 -0.93
C HIS A 155 2.15 27.72 -0.94
N ALA A 156 1.47 26.84 -1.70
CA ALA A 156 1.88 25.46 -1.88
C ALA A 156 3.23 25.38 -2.61
N ASN A 157 3.43 26.16 -3.67
CA ASN A 157 4.69 26.25 -4.40
C ASN A 157 5.82 26.88 -3.58
N THR A 158 5.52 27.85 -2.71
CA THR A 158 6.50 28.45 -1.79
C THR A 158 6.84 27.49 -0.64
N LEU A 159 5.84 26.77 -0.11
CA LEU A 159 6.04 25.69 0.86
C LEU A 159 6.79 24.50 0.25
N ASP A 160 6.58 24.21 -1.03
CA ASP A 160 7.30 23.16 -1.76
C ASP A 160 8.71 23.60 -2.15
N LYS A 161 8.95 24.89 -2.46
CA LYS A 161 10.30 25.46 -2.57
C LYS A 161 11.03 25.45 -1.22
N LEU A 162 10.34 25.75 -0.12
CA LEU A 162 10.89 25.66 1.24
C LEU A 162 11.09 24.21 1.70
N LYS A 163 10.25 23.27 1.26
CA LYS A 163 10.44 21.83 1.49
C LYS A 163 11.56 21.27 0.63
N GLN A 164 11.70 21.67 -0.64
CA GLN A 164 12.80 21.26 -1.51
C GLN A 164 14.14 21.78 -0.97
N SER A 165 14.20 23.04 -0.53
CA SER A 165 15.38 23.58 0.15
C SER A 165 15.71 22.89 1.48
N ARG A 166 14.72 22.31 2.18
CA ARG A 166 14.93 21.47 3.38
C ARG A 166 15.20 19.99 3.07
N GLN A 167 14.74 19.47 1.93
CA GLN A 167 14.89 18.06 1.51
C GLN A 167 16.20 17.81 0.77
N ASP A 168 16.79 18.82 0.14
CA ASP A 168 18.11 18.71 -0.50
C ASP A 168 19.27 18.53 0.51
N GLY A 169 18.99 18.61 1.82
CA GLY A 169 19.94 18.19 2.86
C GLY A 169 20.09 16.67 3.03
N GLY A 170 19.34 15.84 2.28
CA GLY A 170 19.37 14.37 2.39
C GLY A 170 19.54 13.60 1.07
N THR A 171 19.50 14.28 -0.08
CA THR A 171 19.74 13.69 -1.41
C THR A 171 21.17 13.93 -1.86
N MET A 172 21.77 12.90 -2.48
CA MET A 172 23.14 12.89 -2.98
C MET A 172 23.49 14.22 -3.69
N GLY A 173 24.47 14.96 -3.17
CA GLY A 173 24.83 16.27 -3.72
C GLY A 173 25.45 16.18 -5.13
N PRO A 174 25.46 17.28 -5.90
CA PRO A 174 25.96 17.36 -7.30
C PRO A 174 27.47 17.09 -7.48
N ASN A 175 28.17 16.70 -6.43
CA ASN A 175 29.61 16.39 -6.46
C ASN A 175 29.92 14.89 -6.46
N PHE A 176 28.92 14.00 -6.52
CA PHE A 176 29.16 12.55 -6.51
C PHE A 176 29.90 12.04 -7.76
N PHE A 177 29.70 12.69 -8.91
CA PHE A 177 30.36 12.35 -10.17
C PHE A 177 31.59 13.22 -10.48
N ALA A 178 31.93 14.18 -9.62
CA ALA A 178 33.07 15.07 -9.81
C ALA A 178 34.41 14.35 -9.53
N ASP A 179 35.52 14.89 -10.09
CA ASP A 179 36.84 14.27 -10.03
C ASP A 179 37.33 14.03 -8.58
N PRO A 180 37.95 12.86 -8.30
CA PRO A 180 38.48 12.55 -6.96
C PRO A 180 39.58 13.51 -6.48
N GLU A 181 40.25 14.21 -7.39
CA GLU A 181 41.43 15.04 -7.07
C GLU A 181 41.08 16.34 -6.33
N GLN A 182 39.82 16.78 -6.32
CA GLN A 182 39.44 18.06 -5.69
C GLN A 182 39.09 17.96 -4.19
N ASN A 183 38.98 16.75 -3.60
CA ASN A 183 38.51 16.56 -2.21
C ASN A 183 39.56 15.96 -1.25
N LEU A 184 40.85 16.07 -1.55
CA LEU A 184 41.92 15.52 -0.72
C LEU A 184 42.44 16.52 0.33
N THR A 185 41.68 16.73 1.41
CA THR A 185 42.24 17.17 2.70
C THR A 185 41.52 16.49 3.87
N THR A 186 42.30 15.76 4.68
CA THR A 186 42.01 15.17 6.02
C THR A 186 41.52 13.70 6.13
N GLY A 187 42.40 12.83 6.68
CA GLY A 187 42.05 11.65 7.49
C GLY A 187 42.15 10.23 6.87
N PRO A 188 42.67 9.19 7.55
CA PRO A 188 43.33 8.03 6.92
C PRO A 188 42.45 6.82 6.56
N ARG A 189 42.97 6.06 5.57
CA ARG A 189 42.45 4.90 4.80
C ARG A 189 42.47 3.55 5.58
N PRO A 190 41.75 2.47 5.15
CA PRO A 190 41.99 1.78 3.87
C PRO A 190 40.80 1.79 2.89
N LEU A 191 41.14 2.05 1.63
CA LEU A 191 40.29 1.96 0.44
C LEU A 191 40.78 0.75 -0.35
N VAL A 192 39.87 -0.03 -0.95
CA VAL A 192 40.25 -1.10 -1.89
C VAL A 192 40.88 -0.42 -3.10
N LEU A 193 42.17 -0.69 -3.33
CA LEU A 193 42.96 -0.16 -4.43
C LEU A 193 43.00 -1.20 -5.56
N ASP A 194 42.99 -0.75 -6.81
CA ASP A 194 43.43 -1.59 -7.94
C ASP A 194 44.95 -1.83 -7.88
N GLU A 195 45.49 -2.69 -8.76
CA GLU A 195 46.93 -3.04 -8.79
C GLU A 195 47.87 -1.83 -9.02
N GLU A 196 47.31 -0.67 -9.37
CA GLU A 196 48.02 0.57 -9.67
C GLU A 196 47.79 1.68 -8.62
N GLY A 197 47.09 1.38 -7.51
CA GLY A 197 46.91 2.31 -6.39
C GLY A 197 45.92 3.44 -6.65
N ARG A 198 45.05 3.33 -7.67
CA ARG A 198 44.00 4.30 -7.99
C ARG A 198 42.65 3.85 -7.43
N LEU A 199 41.77 4.83 -7.18
CA LEU A 199 40.39 4.58 -6.82
C LEU A 199 39.70 3.93 -8.01
N ALA A 200 39.46 2.61 -7.96
CA ALA A 200 38.75 1.91 -9.03
C ALA A 200 37.39 2.58 -9.28
N GLU A 201 37.26 3.19 -10.45
CA GLU A 201 36.11 3.97 -10.81
C GLU A 201 34.92 3.05 -11.10
N SER A 202 33.74 3.36 -10.55
CA SER A 202 32.51 2.62 -10.87
C SER A 202 32.31 2.60 -12.39
N ALA A 203 32.11 1.41 -12.96
CA ALA A 203 31.87 1.25 -14.39
C ALA A 203 30.63 2.05 -14.84
N LEU A 204 29.60 2.11 -14.00
CA LEU A 204 28.41 2.93 -14.23
C LEU A 204 28.75 4.43 -14.16
N ALA A 205 29.53 4.88 -13.18
CA ALA A 205 29.93 6.29 -13.09
C ALA A 205 30.74 6.75 -14.31
N LYS A 206 31.60 5.88 -14.86
CA LYS A 206 32.33 6.14 -16.10
C LYS A 206 31.38 6.24 -17.30
N GLN A 207 30.39 5.34 -17.40
CA GLN A 207 29.36 5.39 -18.44
C GLN A 207 28.52 6.67 -18.33
N ILE A 208 28.03 7.00 -17.13
CA ILE A 208 27.24 8.20 -16.87
C ILE A 208 28.03 9.46 -17.26
N ARG A 209 29.29 9.61 -16.86
CA ARG A 209 30.11 10.77 -17.26
C ARG A 209 30.32 10.87 -18.76
N THR A 210 30.57 9.75 -19.43
CA THR A 210 30.74 9.72 -20.89
C THR A 210 29.46 10.22 -21.58
N ILE A 211 28.31 9.80 -21.07
CA ILE A 211 27.00 10.19 -21.60
C ILE A 211 26.66 11.63 -21.24
N VAL A 212 26.88 12.07 -20.00
CA VAL A 212 26.67 13.45 -19.55
C VAL A 212 27.48 14.42 -20.42
N ARG A 213 28.75 14.10 -20.72
CA ARG A 213 29.58 14.92 -21.62
C ARG A 213 28.99 14.95 -23.04
N ARG A 214 28.68 13.79 -23.61
CA ARG A 214 28.10 13.68 -24.96
C ARG A 214 26.76 14.40 -25.10
N PHE A 215 25.91 14.33 -24.08
CA PHE A 215 24.60 14.98 -24.07
C PHE A 215 24.74 16.47 -23.72
N GLY A 216 25.72 16.86 -22.92
CA GLY A 216 26.03 18.26 -22.60
C GLY A 216 26.49 19.08 -23.80
N GLU A 217 27.17 18.45 -24.77
CA GLU A 217 27.73 19.11 -25.97
C GLU A 217 26.69 19.77 -26.89
N ASN A 218 25.42 19.40 -26.80
CA ASN A 218 24.37 19.96 -27.65
C ASN A 218 23.06 20.22 -26.90
N MET A 219 22.17 20.96 -27.57
CA MET A 219 20.86 21.37 -27.05
C MET A 219 19.73 20.39 -27.37
N LYS A 220 20.05 19.20 -27.90
CA LYS A 220 19.03 18.23 -28.30
C LYS A 220 18.28 17.69 -27.07
N PRO A 221 16.99 17.34 -27.25
CA PRO A 221 16.20 16.78 -26.18
C PRO A 221 16.72 15.39 -25.79
N VAL A 222 16.66 15.04 -24.50
CA VAL A 222 17.26 13.81 -23.93
C VAL A 222 16.20 12.94 -23.29
N LEU A 223 16.30 11.62 -23.47
CA LEU A 223 15.45 10.64 -22.79
C LEU A 223 16.28 9.79 -21.83
N LEU A 224 15.89 9.78 -20.56
CA LEU A 224 16.48 8.96 -19.51
C LEU A 224 15.49 7.88 -19.06
N THR A 225 15.83 6.61 -19.23
CA THR A 225 14.97 5.49 -18.80
C THR A 225 15.62 4.67 -17.68
N GLY A 226 14.83 3.98 -16.87
CA GLY A 226 15.33 3.05 -15.85
C GLY A 226 14.45 2.99 -14.62
N GLU A 227 14.65 1.97 -13.78
CA GLU A 227 13.77 1.68 -12.64
C GLU A 227 13.70 2.80 -11.60
N SER A 228 12.61 2.88 -10.84
CA SER A 228 12.47 3.88 -9.77
C SER A 228 13.67 3.89 -8.82
N GLY A 229 14.18 5.08 -8.51
CA GLY A 229 15.30 5.27 -7.58
C GLY A 229 16.71 5.03 -8.16
N THR A 230 16.88 4.85 -9.48
CA THR A 230 18.22 4.75 -10.11
C THR A 230 18.96 6.07 -10.26
N GLY A 231 18.41 7.20 -9.80
CA GLY A 231 19.09 8.50 -9.83
C GLY A 231 18.98 9.25 -11.17
N ARG A 232 17.98 8.94 -12.01
CA ARG A 232 17.75 9.64 -13.29
C ARG A 232 17.66 11.16 -13.16
N ARG A 233 17.08 11.66 -12.06
CA ARG A 233 17.02 13.11 -11.76
C ARG A 233 18.41 13.72 -11.57
N LEU A 234 19.33 13.01 -10.91
CA LEU A 234 20.71 13.46 -10.75
C LEU A 234 21.43 13.51 -12.10
N VAL A 235 21.24 12.48 -12.93
CA VAL A 235 21.82 12.47 -14.29
C VAL A 235 21.28 13.65 -15.12
N ALA A 236 19.98 13.95 -15.05
CA ALA A 236 19.39 15.11 -15.73
C ALA A 236 19.98 16.44 -15.25
N HIS A 237 20.23 16.56 -13.95
CA HIS A 237 20.86 17.75 -13.38
C HIS A 237 22.32 17.90 -13.83
N GLU A 238 23.09 16.81 -13.87
CA GLU A 238 24.47 16.82 -14.39
C GLU A 238 24.55 17.22 -15.86
N ILE A 239 23.63 16.74 -16.70
CA ILE A 239 23.53 17.15 -18.11
C ILE A 239 23.31 18.66 -18.25
N HIS A 240 22.47 19.24 -17.39
CA HIS A 240 22.26 20.69 -17.36
C HIS A 240 23.53 21.43 -16.93
N ARG A 241 24.21 20.97 -15.87
CA ARG A 241 25.43 21.59 -15.34
C ARG A 241 26.59 21.57 -16.32
N THR A 242 26.73 20.53 -17.14
CA THR A 242 27.77 20.45 -18.18
C THR A 242 27.35 21.02 -19.53
N GLY A 243 26.08 21.45 -19.66
CA GLY A 243 25.50 21.89 -20.92
C GLY A 243 25.64 23.39 -21.18
N THR A 244 25.21 23.82 -22.37
CA THR A 244 25.24 25.24 -22.79
C THR A 244 24.43 26.16 -21.87
N TYR A 245 23.33 25.66 -21.28
CA TYR A 245 22.46 26.41 -20.36
C TYR A 245 22.79 26.20 -18.88
N GLN A 246 24.03 25.86 -18.54
CA GLN A 246 24.49 25.68 -17.15
C GLN A 246 24.24 26.89 -16.21
N LYS A 247 24.10 28.12 -16.75
CA LYS A 247 23.80 29.34 -15.98
C LYS A 247 22.30 29.68 -15.96
N GLY A 248 21.48 28.94 -16.69
CA GLY A 248 20.05 29.17 -16.83
C GLY A 248 19.22 28.48 -15.75
N PRO A 249 17.90 28.72 -15.71
CA PRO A 249 17.02 28.12 -14.70
C PRO A 249 16.81 26.61 -14.96
N TYR A 250 16.63 25.82 -13.89
CA TYR A 250 16.42 24.37 -13.96
C TYR A 250 15.15 23.99 -13.19
N ILE A 251 14.26 23.21 -13.81
CA ILE A 251 13.02 22.72 -13.19
C ILE A 251 12.78 21.26 -13.49
N VAL A 252 12.24 20.55 -12.50
CA VAL A 252 11.73 19.19 -12.63
C VAL A 252 10.24 19.21 -12.36
N VAL A 253 9.44 18.80 -13.33
CA VAL A 253 7.98 18.69 -13.24
C VAL A 253 7.62 17.20 -13.23
N ASP A 254 6.96 16.72 -12.16
CA ASP A 254 6.42 15.35 -12.12
C ASP A 254 5.00 15.36 -12.68
N ILE A 255 4.79 14.63 -13.78
CA ILE A 255 3.51 14.61 -14.50
C ILE A 255 2.37 14.08 -13.62
N ARG A 256 2.68 13.25 -12.61
CA ARG A 256 1.67 12.68 -11.71
C ARG A 256 1.14 13.67 -10.67
N ASP A 257 1.85 14.79 -10.47
CA ASP A 257 1.47 15.81 -9.49
C ASP A 257 0.48 16.82 -10.07
N ILE A 258 0.23 16.77 -11.39
CA ILE A 258 -0.64 17.70 -12.13
C ILE A 258 -1.87 16.93 -12.64
N ASP A 259 -3.06 17.51 -12.50
CA ASP A 259 -4.29 16.97 -13.08
C ASP A 259 -4.17 16.94 -14.62
N ALA A 260 -4.58 15.84 -15.26
CA ALA A 260 -4.50 15.67 -16.71
C ALA A 260 -5.18 16.81 -17.49
N LEU A 261 -6.27 17.37 -16.96
CA LEU A 261 -6.98 18.50 -17.57
C LEU A 261 -6.20 19.83 -17.47
N GLN A 262 -5.30 19.96 -16.50
CA GLN A 262 -4.51 21.17 -16.26
C GLN A 262 -3.11 21.10 -16.87
N LEU A 263 -2.62 19.89 -17.18
CA LEU A 263 -1.28 19.66 -17.70
C LEU A 263 -0.93 20.49 -18.95
N PRO A 264 -1.83 20.67 -19.95
CA PRO A 264 -1.54 21.54 -21.10
C PRO A 264 -1.32 23.00 -20.72
N VAL A 265 -2.13 23.54 -19.79
CA VAL A 265 -2.05 24.93 -19.34
C VAL A 265 -0.76 25.16 -18.54
N GLU A 266 -0.40 24.24 -17.66
CA GLU A 266 0.85 24.31 -16.88
C GLU A 266 2.09 24.26 -17.78
N LEU A 267 2.13 23.36 -18.77
CA LEU A 267 3.30 23.19 -19.64
C LEU A 267 3.44 24.32 -20.67
N PHE A 268 2.36 24.63 -21.39
CA PHE A 268 2.38 25.53 -22.54
C PHE A 268 1.85 26.94 -22.24
N GLY A 269 1.21 27.14 -21.09
CA GLY A 269 0.58 28.42 -20.74
C GLY A 269 -0.77 28.60 -21.40
N HIS A 270 -1.46 29.67 -21.01
CA HIS A 270 -2.78 30.01 -21.56
C HIS A 270 -2.76 31.43 -22.12
N GLU A 271 -3.14 31.57 -23.40
CA GLU A 271 -3.29 32.88 -24.04
C GLU A 271 -4.68 33.43 -23.72
N ARG A 272 -4.74 34.72 -23.39
CA ARG A 272 -5.95 35.56 -23.26
C ARG A 272 -7.28 34.85 -23.54
N ALA A 273 -7.96 34.34 -22.51
CA ALA A 273 -9.39 34.12 -22.60
C ALA A 273 -10.14 35.47 -22.59
N PRO A 274 -11.29 35.61 -23.26
CA PRO A 274 -12.14 36.82 -23.25
C PRO A 274 -12.77 37.17 -21.89
N PHE A 275 -12.27 36.62 -20.78
CA PHE A 275 -12.91 36.65 -19.46
C PHE A 275 -12.15 37.56 -18.47
N SER A 276 -12.35 38.85 -18.72
CA SER A 276 -12.18 40.13 -18.01
C SER A 276 -11.97 40.30 -16.49
N PHE A 277 -11.34 39.41 -15.71
CA PHE A 277 -11.11 39.74 -14.27
C PHE A 277 -9.68 39.68 -13.72
N SER A 278 -8.72 39.24 -14.53
CA SER A 278 -7.30 39.48 -14.26
C SER A 278 -6.57 39.47 -15.59
N ALA A 279 -5.95 40.58 -15.97
CA ALA A 279 -5.03 40.60 -17.10
C ALA A 279 -3.69 39.94 -16.70
N ILE A 280 -3.74 38.67 -16.28
CA ILE A 280 -2.55 37.87 -15.99
C ILE A 280 -2.55 36.76 -17.02
N SER A 281 -1.69 36.89 -18.02
CA SER A 281 -1.29 35.76 -18.86
C SER A 281 -0.56 34.76 -17.97
N GLU A 282 -1.08 33.55 -17.84
CA GLU A 282 -0.37 32.46 -17.16
C GLU A 282 0.68 31.91 -18.13
N LEU A 283 1.94 32.24 -17.89
CA LEU A 283 3.09 31.72 -18.63
C LEU A 283 3.26 30.24 -18.32
N GLY A 284 3.41 29.39 -19.34
CA GLY A 284 3.70 27.97 -19.15
C GLY A 284 5.14 27.72 -18.69
N VAL A 285 5.41 26.52 -18.17
CA VAL A 285 6.75 26.10 -17.71
C VAL A 285 7.82 26.30 -18.79
N PHE A 286 7.54 26.03 -20.07
CA PHE A 286 8.53 26.25 -21.14
C PHE A 286 8.85 27.73 -21.36
N GLU A 287 7.92 28.64 -21.07
CA GLU A 287 8.13 30.10 -21.14
C GLU A 287 8.82 30.65 -19.89
N GLN A 288 8.42 30.17 -18.72
CA GLN A 288 9.01 30.60 -17.45
C GLN A 288 10.49 30.22 -17.34
N TYR A 289 10.88 29.07 -17.93
CA TYR A 289 12.24 28.51 -17.83
C TYR A 289 13.06 28.67 -19.13
N GLN A 290 12.83 29.75 -19.87
CA GLN A 290 13.62 30.10 -21.05
C GLN A 290 15.12 30.27 -20.72
N GLY A 291 15.98 29.83 -21.64
CA GLY A 291 17.44 29.82 -21.46
C GLY A 291 17.92 28.78 -20.44
N GLY A 292 17.06 27.84 -20.05
CA GLY A 292 17.28 26.83 -19.02
C GLY A 292 16.95 25.40 -19.46
N THR A 293 16.76 24.50 -18.49
CA THR A 293 16.38 23.09 -18.73
C THR A 293 15.10 22.73 -17.99
N VAL A 294 14.14 22.17 -18.71
CA VAL A 294 12.89 21.61 -18.20
C VAL A 294 12.97 20.09 -18.24
N VAL A 295 12.75 19.45 -17.09
CA VAL A 295 12.75 17.99 -16.94
C VAL A 295 11.32 17.52 -16.68
N LEU A 296 10.78 16.68 -17.55
CA LEU A 296 9.48 16.03 -17.35
C LEU A 296 9.69 14.63 -16.79
N HIS A 297 9.31 14.44 -15.52
CA HIS A 297 9.43 13.19 -14.79
C HIS A 297 8.12 12.40 -14.88
N HIS A 298 8.22 11.07 -15.05
CA HIS A 298 7.06 10.20 -15.32
C HIS A 298 6.32 10.57 -16.62
N ALA A 299 7.10 10.88 -17.66
CA ALA A 299 6.59 11.25 -18.97
C ALA A 299 5.69 10.18 -19.63
N GLU A 300 5.81 8.92 -19.20
CA GLU A 300 4.95 7.81 -19.62
C GLU A 300 3.47 7.94 -19.19
N TYR A 301 3.15 8.83 -18.24
CA TYR A 301 1.78 9.07 -17.77
C TYR A 301 1.07 10.19 -18.56
N MET A 302 1.73 10.85 -19.51
CA MET A 302 1.11 11.88 -20.34
C MET A 302 0.06 11.27 -21.28
N GLU A 303 -1.08 11.93 -21.44
CA GLU A 303 -2.08 11.54 -22.42
C GLU A 303 -1.56 11.65 -23.86
N PRO A 304 -2.05 10.84 -24.82
CA PRO A 304 -1.55 10.84 -26.19
C PRO A 304 -1.60 12.21 -26.87
N GLU A 305 -2.61 13.02 -26.58
CA GLU A 305 -2.76 14.36 -27.18
C GLU A 305 -1.61 15.30 -26.79
N ILE A 306 -1.23 15.30 -25.52
CA ILE A 306 -0.11 16.09 -24.99
C ILE A 306 1.22 15.59 -25.56
N GLN A 307 1.37 14.27 -25.74
CA GLN A 307 2.56 13.71 -26.37
C GLN A 307 2.72 14.14 -27.83
N HIS A 308 1.63 14.24 -28.61
CA HIS A 308 1.68 14.79 -29.98
C HIS A 308 2.05 16.28 -29.97
N GLN A 309 1.46 17.09 -29.08
CA GLN A 309 1.82 18.51 -28.97
C GLN A 309 3.29 18.70 -28.60
N LEU A 310 3.81 17.86 -27.69
CA LEU A 310 5.22 17.89 -27.32
C LEU A 310 6.14 17.48 -28.49
N ALA A 311 5.76 16.45 -29.26
CA ALA A 311 6.51 16.05 -30.44
C ALA A 311 6.57 17.17 -31.49
N GLN A 312 5.43 17.80 -31.80
CA GLN A 312 5.35 18.94 -32.73
C GLN A 312 6.17 20.14 -32.24
N MET A 313 6.17 20.42 -30.94
CA MET A 313 7.00 21.47 -30.36
C MET A 313 8.50 21.20 -30.53
N LEU A 314 8.93 19.95 -30.28
CA LEU A 314 10.34 19.57 -30.38
C LEU A 314 10.84 19.53 -31.82
N GLU A 315 9.99 19.16 -32.78
CA GLU A 315 10.33 19.16 -34.21
C GLU A 315 10.35 20.58 -34.81
N SER A 316 9.32 21.38 -34.52
CA SER A 316 9.19 22.71 -35.11
C SER A 316 10.03 23.78 -34.39
N GLY A 317 10.36 23.56 -33.11
CA GLY A 317 11.01 24.54 -32.26
C GLY A 317 10.08 25.66 -31.78
N PHE A 318 8.78 25.57 -32.05
CA PHE A 318 7.75 26.52 -31.63
C PHE A 318 6.56 25.77 -31.01
N PHE A 319 5.87 26.40 -30.07
CA PHE A 319 4.58 25.91 -29.57
C PHE A 319 3.57 27.04 -29.52
N THR A 320 2.30 26.68 -29.37
CA THR A 320 1.19 27.58 -29.10
C THR A 320 0.70 27.35 -27.68
N ARG A 321 0.26 28.41 -27.02
CA ARG A 321 -0.45 28.31 -25.73
C ARG A 321 -1.77 27.57 -25.93
N ALA A 322 -2.33 26.98 -24.86
CA ALA A 322 -3.46 26.04 -24.94
C ALA A 322 -4.69 26.55 -25.73
N ASP A 323 -4.99 27.85 -25.65
CA ASP A 323 -6.08 28.52 -26.38
C ASP A 323 -5.59 29.66 -27.28
N GLY A 324 -4.29 29.66 -27.55
CA GLY A 324 -3.58 30.71 -28.24
C GLY A 324 -3.40 30.50 -29.73
N LYS A 325 -3.11 31.59 -30.44
CA LYS A 325 -2.69 31.55 -31.86
C LYS A 325 -1.26 32.04 -32.04
N GLU A 326 -0.65 32.63 -31.01
CA GLU A 326 0.71 33.12 -31.07
C GLU A 326 1.71 31.95 -31.00
N LYS A 327 2.67 31.93 -31.93
CA LYS A 327 3.77 30.96 -31.92
C LYS A 327 4.88 31.47 -31.01
N VAL A 328 5.17 30.71 -29.96
CA VAL A 328 6.25 30.99 -29.00
C VAL A 328 7.43 30.08 -29.30
N ALA A 329 8.65 30.64 -29.36
CA ALA A 329 9.87 29.88 -29.63
C ALA A 329 10.33 29.09 -28.39
N LEU A 330 10.61 27.80 -28.55
CA LEU A 330 11.18 26.95 -27.50
C LEU A 330 12.64 27.34 -27.26
N ARG A 331 12.91 28.01 -26.13
CA ARG A 331 14.27 28.40 -25.69
C ARG A 331 14.77 27.62 -24.48
N SER A 332 14.09 26.55 -24.10
CA SER A 332 14.47 25.67 -22.99
C SER A 332 14.87 24.29 -23.51
N ARG A 333 15.88 23.67 -22.89
CA ARG A 333 16.21 22.27 -23.14
C ARG A 333 15.17 21.36 -22.49
N VAL A 334 14.74 20.31 -23.19
CA VAL A 334 13.78 19.34 -22.65
C VAL A 334 14.47 18.01 -22.34
N ILE A 335 14.25 17.49 -21.13
CA ILE A 335 14.70 16.15 -20.71
C ILE A 335 13.48 15.34 -20.25
N LEU A 336 13.28 14.15 -20.79
CA LEU A 336 12.23 13.23 -20.35
C LEU A 336 12.82 12.14 -19.45
N ILE A 337 12.11 11.78 -18.39
CA ILE A 337 12.48 10.68 -17.50
C ILE A 337 11.33 9.67 -17.41
N CYS A 338 11.60 8.41 -17.74
CA CYS A 338 10.61 7.31 -17.69
C CYS A 338 11.10 6.09 -16.90
N THR A 339 10.18 5.24 -16.41
CA THR A 339 10.52 4.02 -15.64
C THR A 339 10.98 2.83 -16.47
N ASP A 340 10.40 2.58 -17.65
CA ASP A 340 10.77 1.44 -18.52
C ASP A 340 11.03 1.88 -19.96
N ALA A 341 11.87 1.12 -20.68
CA ALA A 341 12.02 1.29 -22.13
C ALA A 341 10.66 1.01 -22.81
N PRO A 342 10.24 1.82 -23.80
CA PRO A 342 8.95 1.63 -24.46
C PRO A 342 8.89 0.23 -25.10
N ARG A 343 8.04 -0.65 -24.56
CA ARG A 343 7.78 -1.95 -25.19
C ARG A 343 6.88 -1.73 -26.40
N MET A 344 7.40 -2.05 -27.58
CA MET A 344 6.67 -1.86 -28.85
C MET A 344 5.47 -2.80 -29.07
N ASN A 345 5.14 -3.73 -28.18
CA ASN A 345 4.29 -4.87 -28.56
C ASN A 345 2.82 -4.90 -28.12
N ASN A 346 2.33 -4.10 -27.17
CA ASN A 346 0.97 -4.31 -26.63
C ASN A 346 0.07 -3.07 -26.45
N GLY A 347 0.25 -2.01 -27.25
CA GLY A 347 -0.81 -1.01 -27.55
C GLY A 347 -1.30 -0.09 -26.42
N HIS A 348 -1.04 -0.38 -25.15
CA HIS A 348 -1.38 0.48 -24.02
C HIS A 348 -0.21 0.50 -23.03
N GLU A 349 0.20 1.72 -22.63
CA GLU A 349 1.23 2.09 -21.63
C GLU A 349 2.67 2.42 -22.10
N HIS A 350 2.91 3.04 -23.26
CA HIS A 350 4.24 3.61 -23.59
C HIS A 350 4.19 4.89 -24.46
N LEU A 351 5.27 5.70 -24.38
CA LEU A 351 5.50 6.89 -25.21
C LEU A 351 5.18 6.62 -26.69
N LEU A 352 4.49 7.55 -27.35
CA LEU A 352 4.14 7.42 -28.77
C LEU A 352 5.41 7.26 -29.63
N PRO A 353 5.37 6.44 -30.70
CA PRO A 353 6.52 6.23 -31.58
C PRO A 353 7.08 7.54 -32.16
N GLU A 354 6.20 8.47 -32.51
CA GLU A 354 6.56 9.81 -33.01
C GLU A 354 7.45 10.56 -32.01
N LEU A 355 7.00 10.66 -30.76
CA LEU A 355 7.77 11.31 -29.69
C LEU A 355 9.06 10.54 -29.41
N PHE A 356 9.02 9.21 -29.31
CA PHE A 356 10.20 8.39 -28.98
C PHE A 356 11.32 8.51 -30.01
N ASN A 357 10.98 8.55 -31.31
CA ASN A 357 11.96 8.64 -32.40
C ASN A 357 12.82 9.91 -32.33
N LEU A 358 12.28 11.02 -31.78
CA LEU A 358 13.03 12.27 -31.57
C LEU A 358 14.16 12.11 -30.55
N PHE A 359 14.02 11.19 -29.60
CA PHE A 359 15.00 10.95 -28.54
C PHE A 359 15.92 9.75 -28.81
N ALA A 360 15.69 8.96 -29.87
CA ALA A 360 16.42 7.71 -30.11
C ALA A 360 17.95 7.89 -30.12
N ASN A 361 18.44 9.03 -30.62
CA ASN A 361 19.88 9.35 -30.68
C ASN A 361 20.45 9.98 -29.39
N GLN A 362 19.58 10.32 -28.42
CA GLN A 362 19.89 10.97 -27.14
C GLN A 362 19.19 10.20 -25.99
N HIS A 363 19.16 8.88 -26.10
CA HIS A 363 18.56 7.98 -25.12
C HIS A 363 19.64 7.33 -24.26
N PHE A 364 19.43 7.33 -22.94
CA PHE A 364 20.29 6.61 -21.99
C PHE A 364 19.45 5.86 -20.95
N GLN A 365 19.73 4.57 -20.81
CA GLN A 365 19.12 3.73 -19.78
C GLN A 365 20.06 3.64 -18.56
N VAL A 366 19.58 4.11 -17.41
CA VAL A 366 20.30 4.02 -16.14
C VAL A 366 20.07 2.65 -15.52
N ALA A 367 21.15 1.88 -15.39
CA ALA A 367 21.10 0.51 -14.85
C ALA A 367 20.69 0.47 -13.37
N PRO A 368 19.86 -0.51 -12.95
CA PRO A 368 19.47 -0.71 -11.57
C PRO A 368 20.63 -1.21 -10.69
N LEU A 369 20.55 -0.94 -9.39
CA LEU A 369 21.60 -1.18 -8.39
C LEU A 369 22.01 -2.65 -8.29
N ARG A 370 21.10 -3.58 -8.58
CA ARG A 370 21.39 -5.02 -8.64
C ARG A 370 22.33 -5.44 -9.77
N GLU A 371 22.46 -4.63 -10.83
CA GLU A 371 23.38 -4.89 -11.97
C GLU A 371 24.79 -4.36 -11.68
N HIS A 372 24.93 -3.43 -10.72
CA HIS A 372 26.21 -2.82 -10.33
C HIS A 372 26.50 -2.94 -8.83
N ARG A 373 26.31 -4.13 -8.26
CA ARG A 373 26.53 -4.43 -6.83
C ARG A 373 27.92 -4.06 -6.29
N ARG A 374 28.93 -3.94 -7.15
CA ARG A 374 30.29 -3.51 -6.78
C ARG A 374 30.34 -2.06 -6.28
N ASP A 375 29.34 -1.25 -6.61
CA ASP A 375 29.27 0.15 -6.20
C ASP A 375 28.64 0.31 -4.79
N ILE A 376 27.97 -0.72 -4.29
CA ILE A 376 27.25 -0.71 -3.00
C ILE A 376 28.16 -0.31 -1.82
N PRO A 377 29.38 -0.87 -1.63
CA PRO A 377 30.24 -0.49 -0.50
C PRO A 377 30.61 1.00 -0.49
N ARG A 378 30.85 1.56 -1.68
CA ARG A 378 31.17 2.99 -1.85
C ARG A 378 29.95 3.86 -1.55
N LEU A 379 28.77 3.47 -2.04
CA LEU A 379 27.50 4.16 -1.77
C LEU A 379 27.16 4.14 -0.28
N VAL A 380 27.35 3.00 0.38
CA VAL A 380 27.12 2.86 1.82
C VAL A 380 28.01 3.85 2.58
N ARG A 381 29.32 3.84 2.33
CA ARG A 381 30.27 4.76 2.98
C ARG A 381 29.89 6.23 2.76
N TYR A 382 29.52 6.59 1.54
CA TYR A 382 29.06 7.95 1.20
C TYR A 382 27.84 8.37 2.04
N TYR A 383 26.80 7.53 2.08
CA TYR A 383 25.59 7.83 2.84
C TYR A 383 25.85 7.86 4.35
N LEU A 384 26.68 6.95 4.87
CA LEU A 384 27.06 6.97 6.28
C LEU A 384 27.74 8.27 6.65
N GLN A 385 28.74 8.72 5.88
CA GLN A 385 29.43 9.98 6.14
C GLN A 385 28.47 11.18 6.10
N ASN A 386 27.62 11.25 5.07
CA ASN A 386 26.70 12.37 4.90
C ASN A 386 25.66 12.44 6.03
N PHE A 387 25.05 11.31 6.37
CA PHE A 387 24.05 11.25 7.44
C PHE A 387 24.69 11.39 8.82
N SER A 388 25.90 10.88 9.04
CA SER A 388 26.65 11.07 10.28
C SER A 388 26.91 12.56 10.53
N LEU A 389 27.34 13.29 9.50
CA LEU A 389 27.50 14.74 9.57
C LEU A 389 26.17 15.46 9.84
N GLN A 390 25.09 15.05 9.16
CA GLN A 390 23.75 15.62 9.35
C GLN A 390 23.20 15.42 10.77
N TYR A 391 23.45 14.25 11.38
CA TYR A 391 22.93 13.89 12.71
C TYR A 391 23.93 14.13 13.85
N GLY A 392 25.10 14.70 13.57
CA GLY A 392 26.13 14.95 14.57
C GLY A 392 26.67 13.67 15.22
N LYS A 393 26.81 12.59 14.43
CA LYS A 393 27.37 11.30 14.85
C LYS A 393 28.64 10.98 14.07
N VAL A 394 29.42 10.04 14.58
CA VAL A 394 30.62 9.48 13.97
C VAL A 394 30.38 8.00 13.69
N ILE A 395 29.66 7.72 12.59
CA ILE A 395 29.42 6.37 12.08
C ILE A 395 30.00 6.32 10.66
N ASP A 396 31.08 5.59 10.46
CA ASP A 396 31.83 5.53 9.20
C ASP A 396 31.85 4.13 8.55
N ARG A 397 31.36 3.11 9.27
CA ARG A 397 31.39 1.71 8.84
C ARG A 397 30.13 0.92 9.19
N VAL A 398 29.86 -0.09 8.37
CA VAL A 398 28.97 -1.22 8.68
C VAL A 398 29.84 -2.44 8.98
N ASP A 399 29.34 -3.42 9.72
CA ASP A 399 30.04 -4.71 9.86
C ASP A 399 30.04 -5.51 8.56
N ASP A 400 31.02 -6.40 8.39
CA ASP A 400 31.21 -7.17 7.15
C ASP A 400 30.02 -8.07 6.82
N GLN A 401 29.33 -8.60 7.84
CA GLN A 401 28.15 -9.44 7.65
C GLN A 401 26.98 -8.60 7.11
N THR A 402 26.77 -7.40 7.63
CA THR A 402 25.75 -6.48 7.10
C THR A 402 26.12 -5.95 5.73
N LEU A 403 27.38 -5.64 5.45
CA LEU A 403 27.81 -5.27 4.09
C LEU A 403 27.50 -6.40 3.10
N GLY A 404 27.81 -7.65 3.46
CA GLY A 404 27.45 -8.83 2.67
C GLY A 404 25.93 -8.96 2.46
N MET A 405 25.12 -8.62 3.46
CA MET A 405 23.66 -8.59 3.34
C MET A 405 23.20 -7.50 2.35
N LEU A 406 23.73 -6.28 2.47
CA LEU A 406 23.42 -5.16 1.57
C LEU A 406 23.81 -5.46 0.12
N MET A 407 24.93 -6.17 -0.09
CA MET A 407 25.40 -6.57 -1.44
C MET A 407 24.54 -7.68 -2.06
N ASN A 408 23.93 -8.53 -1.23
CA ASN A 408 23.09 -9.64 -1.70
C ASN A 408 21.63 -9.23 -1.94
N TYR A 409 21.21 -8.07 -1.42
CA TYR A 409 19.87 -7.54 -1.61
C TYR A 409 19.65 -6.98 -3.02
N ASP A 410 18.45 -7.17 -3.57
CA ASP A 410 18.13 -6.78 -4.96
C ASP A 410 17.79 -5.29 -5.12
N TRP A 411 17.62 -4.55 -4.03
CA TRP A 411 17.32 -3.11 -4.01
C TRP A 411 16.20 -2.69 -4.98
N PRO A 412 14.96 -3.16 -4.78
CA PRO A 412 13.82 -2.80 -5.65
C PRO A 412 13.55 -1.29 -5.73
N GLY A 413 13.91 -0.51 -4.70
CA GLY A 413 13.86 0.96 -4.74
C GLY A 413 15.22 1.63 -5.00
N ASN A 414 16.21 0.86 -5.47
CA ASN A 414 17.54 1.30 -5.87
C ASN A 414 18.20 2.25 -4.82
N MET A 415 18.77 3.37 -5.26
CA MET A 415 19.47 4.31 -4.37
C MET A 415 18.51 5.04 -3.41
N THR A 416 17.24 5.20 -3.76
CA THR A 416 16.24 5.83 -2.89
C THR A 416 15.94 4.96 -1.66
N GLU A 417 15.78 3.66 -1.88
CA GLU A 417 15.63 2.69 -0.79
C GLU A 417 16.90 2.63 0.06
N MET A 418 18.08 2.53 -0.57
CA MET A 418 19.36 2.51 0.13
C MET A 418 19.59 3.73 1.00
N SER A 419 19.39 4.94 0.45
CA SER A 419 19.48 6.19 1.19
C SER A 419 18.57 6.15 2.41
N SER A 420 17.31 5.75 2.24
CA SER A 420 16.33 5.67 3.33
C SER A 420 16.72 4.64 4.39
N VAL A 421 17.23 3.48 3.99
CA VAL A 421 17.69 2.42 4.91
C VAL A 421 18.89 2.91 5.73
N LEU A 422 19.89 3.50 5.07
CA LEU A 422 21.11 3.97 5.72
C LEU A 422 20.89 5.21 6.57
N GLN A 423 20.02 6.13 6.15
CA GLN A 423 19.64 7.30 6.95
C GLN A 423 18.99 6.87 8.27
N ARG A 424 18.05 5.92 8.20
CA ARG A 424 17.43 5.33 9.40
C ARG A 424 18.45 4.60 10.25
N ALA A 425 19.34 3.84 9.63
CA ALA A 425 20.37 3.10 10.35
C ALA A 425 21.30 4.05 11.12
N VAL A 426 21.80 5.13 10.50
CA VAL A 426 22.62 6.15 11.17
C VAL A 426 21.83 6.87 12.28
N MET A 427 20.55 7.18 12.03
CA MET A 427 19.68 7.79 13.06
C MET A 427 19.53 6.88 14.29
N LEU A 428 19.41 5.57 14.11
CA LEU A 428 19.25 4.58 15.18
C LEU A 428 20.57 4.07 15.77
N GLY A 429 21.67 4.20 15.03
CA GLY A 429 23.00 3.74 15.42
C GLY A 429 23.54 4.52 16.61
N LYS A 430 24.37 3.86 17.41
CA LYS A 430 25.12 4.53 18.48
C LYS A 430 26.37 5.17 17.90
N ASP A 431 26.82 6.23 18.55
CA ASP A 431 28.01 6.96 18.14
C ASP A 431 29.26 6.06 18.25
N ASN A 432 30.19 6.14 17.29
CA ASN A 432 31.41 5.32 17.19
C ASN A 432 31.20 3.78 17.11
N GLU A 433 29.97 3.29 16.90
CA GLU A 433 29.70 1.85 16.70
C GLU A 433 29.35 1.55 15.23
N PRO A 434 29.80 0.39 14.67
CA PRO A 434 29.35 -0.05 13.36
C PRO A 434 27.85 -0.32 13.35
N LEU A 435 27.20 -0.07 12.21
CA LEU A 435 25.79 -0.42 12.04
C LEU A 435 25.64 -1.90 11.70
N ASN A 436 24.88 -2.61 12.54
CA ASN A 436 24.70 -4.05 12.43
C ASN A 436 23.19 -4.36 12.33
N ASP A 437 22.47 -4.28 13.46
CA ASP A 437 21.06 -4.68 13.57
C ASP A 437 20.07 -3.60 13.14
N GLN A 438 20.53 -2.37 12.91
CA GLN A 438 19.68 -1.21 12.58
C GLN A 438 19.28 -1.16 11.10
N ILE A 439 19.92 -1.96 10.24
CA ILE A 439 19.68 -2.00 8.80
C ILE A 439 18.51 -2.96 8.50
N LEU A 440 17.34 -2.38 8.23
CA LEU A 440 16.10 -3.11 7.92
C LEU A 440 15.75 -2.94 6.42
N LEU A 441 15.82 -4.04 5.65
CA LEU A 441 15.56 -4.10 4.21
C LEU A 441 14.10 -4.45 3.90
N GLY A 442 13.51 -3.83 2.87
CA GLY A 442 12.14 -4.11 2.39
C GLY A 442 11.28 -2.85 2.19
N LEU A 443 10.71 -2.70 0.99
CA LEU A 443 9.71 -1.68 0.71
C LEU A 443 8.35 -2.01 1.37
N PRO A 444 7.67 -1.03 1.97
CA PRO A 444 6.29 -1.14 2.47
C PRO A 444 5.30 -1.35 1.31
N LYS A 445 4.34 -2.29 1.48
CA LYS A 445 3.19 -2.41 0.55
C LYS A 445 2.29 -1.17 0.71
N SER A 446 2.09 -0.42 -0.37
CA SER A 446 1.00 0.57 -0.48
C SER A 446 -0.33 -0.15 -0.73
N GLU A 447 -1.43 0.42 -0.22
CA GLU A 447 -2.80 -0.11 -0.36
C GLU A 447 -3.07 -0.55 -1.80
N GLY A 448 -3.39 -1.83 -2.01
CA GLY A 448 -3.68 -2.37 -3.33
C GLY A 448 -4.99 -1.82 -3.90
N LYS A 449 -5.10 -1.72 -5.24
CA LYS A 449 -6.29 -1.24 -5.98
C LYS A 449 -7.62 -1.96 -5.65
N TRP A 450 -7.59 -3.04 -4.86
CA TRP A 450 -8.74 -3.89 -4.49
C TRP A 450 -8.81 -4.21 -2.99
N GLU A 451 -8.20 -3.39 -2.13
CA GLU A 451 -8.22 -3.57 -0.68
C GLU A 451 -9.13 -2.52 -0.01
N PHE A 452 -10.13 -2.96 0.78
CA PHE A 452 -11.00 -2.06 1.53
C PHE A 452 -10.77 -2.18 3.04
N ASN A 453 -10.29 -1.11 3.68
CA ASN A 453 -10.04 -1.11 5.12
C ASN A 453 -11.36 -0.96 5.92
N LEU A 454 -11.80 -2.04 6.57
CA LEU A 454 -12.97 -2.11 7.44
C LEU A 454 -12.89 -1.20 8.67
N LEU A 455 -11.68 -0.82 9.12
CA LEU A 455 -11.54 0.12 10.25
C LEU A 455 -11.96 1.55 9.90
N ARG A 456 -12.25 1.83 8.62
CA ARG A 456 -12.90 3.09 8.21
C ARG A 456 -14.37 3.14 8.67
N LEU A 457 -15.01 1.98 8.85
CA LEU A 457 -16.37 1.90 9.41
C LEU A 457 -16.31 2.06 10.93
N SER A 458 -16.96 3.11 11.45
CA SER A 458 -16.95 3.47 12.87
C SER A 458 -17.48 2.35 13.78
N VAL A 459 -18.52 1.63 13.34
CA VAL A 459 -19.10 0.50 14.09
C VAL A 459 -18.07 -0.60 14.33
N ILE A 460 -17.37 -1.04 13.28
CA ILE A 460 -16.37 -2.11 13.35
C ILE A 460 -15.16 -1.65 14.17
N LYS A 461 -14.70 -0.42 13.94
CA LYS A 461 -13.59 0.18 14.70
C LYS A 461 -13.91 0.23 16.20
N ASN A 462 -15.12 0.64 16.57
CA ASN A 462 -15.56 0.73 17.96
C ASN A 462 -15.65 -0.65 18.62
N ILE A 463 -16.18 -1.66 17.93
CA ILE A 463 -16.24 -3.04 18.43
C ILE A 463 -14.83 -3.57 18.70
N LEU A 464 -13.90 -3.44 17.75
CA LEU A 464 -12.54 -3.96 17.88
C LEU A 464 -11.69 -3.18 18.89
N ASN A 465 -11.94 -1.87 19.06
CA ASN A 465 -11.28 -1.06 20.09
C ASN A 465 -11.86 -1.25 21.49
N SER A 466 -13.08 -1.78 21.62
CA SER A 466 -13.72 -2.00 22.91
C SER A 466 -12.89 -2.93 23.80
N ARG A 467 -12.96 -2.73 25.13
CA ARG A 467 -12.37 -3.67 26.11
C ARG A 467 -13.07 -5.04 26.09
N LEU A 468 -14.30 -5.11 25.58
CA LEU A 468 -15.09 -6.33 25.47
C LEU A 468 -14.51 -7.31 24.45
N PHE A 469 -14.05 -6.87 23.28
CA PHE A 469 -13.41 -7.77 22.31
C PHE A 469 -11.94 -8.05 22.71
N PRO A 470 -11.39 -9.28 22.66
CA PRO A 470 -12.07 -10.55 22.42
C PRO A 470 -12.56 -11.23 23.72
N VAL A 471 -12.50 -10.58 24.89
CA VAL A 471 -12.80 -11.17 26.21
C VAL A 471 -14.25 -11.66 26.32
N LEU A 472 -15.24 -10.83 25.98
CA LEU A 472 -16.65 -11.18 26.07
C LEU A 472 -17.02 -12.36 25.14
N PRO A 473 -16.70 -12.34 23.83
CA PRO A 473 -16.91 -13.50 22.98
C PRO A 473 -16.21 -14.77 23.50
N LYS A 474 -15.00 -14.63 24.05
CA LYS A 474 -14.24 -15.74 24.63
C LYS A 474 -14.95 -16.34 25.85
N ILE A 475 -15.49 -15.52 26.75
CA ILE A 475 -16.23 -15.99 27.93
C ILE A 475 -17.54 -16.67 27.51
N LEU A 476 -18.32 -16.04 26.63
CA LEU A 476 -19.59 -16.59 26.15
C LEU A 476 -19.39 -17.95 25.47
N LEU A 477 -18.42 -18.04 24.55
CA LEU A 477 -18.07 -19.31 23.90
C LEU A 477 -17.52 -20.32 24.90
N SER A 478 -16.78 -19.91 25.93
CA SER A 478 -16.28 -20.82 26.96
C SER A 478 -17.39 -21.41 27.83
N LEU A 479 -18.40 -20.61 28.18
CA LEU A 479 -19.58 -21.09 28.92
C LEU A 479 -20.37 -22.09 28.08
N PHE A 480 -20.60 -21.76 26.81
CA PHE A 480 -21.23 -22.68 25.86
C PHE A 480 -20.43 -23.99 25.72
N PHE A 481 -19.10 -23.89 25.56
CA PHE A 481 -18.25 -25.07 25.40
C PHE A 481 -18.17 -25.94 26.66
N LEU A 482 -18.31 -25.33 27.85
CA LEU A 482 -18.42 -26.06 29.11
C LEU A 482 -19.73 -26.87 29.16
N ILE A 483 -20.85 -26.29 28.72
CA ILE A 483 -22.13 -27.00 28.60
C ILE A 483 -22.00 -28.18 27.63
N VAL A 484 -21.37 -27.97 26.48
CA VAL A 484 -21.10 -29.04 25.50
C VAL A 484 -20.24 -30.15 26.12
N LEU A 485 -19.19 -29.81 26.86
CA LEU A 485 -18.33 -30.80 27.53
C LEU A 485 -19.09 -31.61 28.58
N ILE A 486 -19.95 -30.96 29.37
CA ILE A 486 -20.81 -31.63 30.35
C ILE A 486 -21.76 -32.59 29.63
N ALA A 487 -22.38 -32.15 28.53
CA ALA A 487 -23.28 -32.99 27.72
C ALA A 487 -22.54 -34.19 27.10
N LEU A 488 -21.28 -34.04 26.69
CA LEU A 488 -20.50 -35.15 26.16
C LEU A 488 -20.10 -36.19 27.22
N LEU A 489 -19.83 -35.75 28.47
CA LEU A 489 -19.39 -36.63 29.55
C LEU A 489 -20.54 -37.29 30.32
N PHE A 490 -21.63 -36.55 30.54
CA PHE A 490 -22.75 -36.97 31.37
C PHE A 490 -24.06 -37.18 30.60
N GLY A 491 -24.09 -36.87 29.30
CA GLY A 491 -25.24 -37.11 28.45
C GLY A 491 -25.34 -38.56 27.97
N PRO A 492 -26.32 -38.87 27.11
CA PRO A 492 -26.52 -40.20 26.56
C PRO A 492 -25.26 -40.74 25.86
N SER A 493 -25.01 -42.04 26.00
CA SER A 493 -23.88 -42.71 25.33
C SER A 493 -24.08 -42.84 23.83
N ASP A 494 -25.34 -42.79 23.36
CA ASP A 494 -25.67 -42.83 21.95
C ASP A 494 -25.43 -41.46 21.28
N ALA A 495 -24.72 -41.46 20.15
CA ALA A 495 -24.27 -40.26 19.46
C ALA A 495 -25.41 -39.42 18.89
N VAL A 496 -26.53 -40.05 18.51
CA VAL A 496 -27.69 -39.36 17.91
C VAL A 496 -28.43 -38.53 18.96
N HIS A 497 -28.58 -39.11 20.16
CA HIS A 497 -29.26 -38.52 21.32
C HIS A 497 -28.34 -37.61 22.17
N ASN A 498 -27.05 -37.52 21.82
CA ASN A 498 -26.11 -36.67 22.52
C ASN A 498 -26.02 -35.29 21.86
N ILE A 499 -26.62 -34.29 22.51
CA ILE A 499 -26.57 -32.89 22.04
C ILE A 499 -25.13 -32.35 21.93
N GLY A 500 -24.20 -32.86 22.74
CA GLY A 500 -22.79 -32.48 22.72
C GLY A 500 -22.09 -32.89 21.41
N ILE A 501 -22.42 -34.07 20.87
CA ILE A 501 -21.96 -34.52 19.55
C ILE A 501 -22.54 -33.64 18.46
N THR A 502 -23.85 -33.34 18.53
CA THR A 502 -24.51 -32.45 17.56
C THR A 502 -23.85 -31.07 17.51
N PHE A 503 -23.59 -30.44 18.66
CA PHE A 503 -22.90 -29.14 18.69
C PHE A 503 -21.45 -29.21 18.21
N SER A 504 -20.73 -30.29 18.52
CA SER A 504 -19.31 -30.41 18.17
C SER A 504 -19.10 -30.72 16.69
N TRP A 505 -19.82 -31.72 16.17
CA TRP A 505 -19.62 -32.29 14.84
C TRP A 505 -20.59 -31.75 13.80
N ALA A 506 -21.90 -31.72 14.08
CA ALA A 506 -22.88 -31.27 13.11
C ALA A 506 -22.85 -29.75 12.88
N ILE A 507 -22.50 -28.96 13.92
CA ILE A 507 -22.49 -27.49 13.85
C ILE A 507 -21.07 -26.92 13.96
N GLY A 508 -20.31 -27.32 14.97
CA GLY A 508 -19.03 -26.72 15.33
C GLY A 508 -17.96 -26.83 14.25
N TRP A 509 -17.70 -28.05 13.76
CA TRP A 509 -16.71 -28.31 12.71
C TRP A 509 -17.04 -27.60 11.38
N PRO A 510 -18.26 -27.70 10.82
CA PRO A 510 -18.63 -26.95 9.63
C PRO A 510 -18.44 -25.45 9.80
N LEU A 511 -18.97 -24.86 10.88
CA LEU A 511 -18.84 -23.43 11.15
C LEU A 511 -17.37 -23.00 11.24
N LEU A 512 -16.52 -23.83 11.83
CA LEU A 512 -15.09 -23.60 11.95
C LEU A 512 -14.41 -23.55 10.57
N PHE A 513 -14.70 -24.49 9.66
CA PHE A 513 -14.17 -24.45 8.29
C PHE A 513 -14.70 -23.25 7.47
N PHE A 514 -15.99 -22.93 7.57
CA PHE A 514 -16.54 -21.71 6.95
C PHE A 514 -15.85 -20.46 7.48
N SER A 515 -15.57 -20.40 8.78
CA SER A 515 -14.90 -19.25 9.40
C SER A 515 -13.48 -19.03 8.88
N PHE A 516 -12.75 -20.09 8.51
CA PHE A 516 -11.36 -19.97 8.02
C PHE A 516 -11.28 -19.19 6.71
N PHE A 517 -12.28 -19.36 5.85
CA PHE A 517 -12.34 -18.66 4.56
C PHE A 517 -12.74 -17.18 4.71
N PHE A 518 -13.71 -16.86 5.58
CA PHE A 518 -14.22 -15.48 5.69
C PHE A 518 -13.52 -14.64 6.76
N LEU A 519 -13.20 -15.23 7.92
CA LEU A 519 -12.81 -14.52 9.13
C LEU A 519 -11.35 -14.75 9.55
N ALA A 520 -10.53 -15.30 8.64
CA ALA A 520 -9.15 -15.66 8.91
C ALA A 520 -9.01 -16.50 10.19
N ARG A 521 -8.02 -16.21 11.06
CA ARG A 521 -7.77 -16.98 12.29
C ARG A 521 -8.48 -16.43 13.54
N ILE A 522 -9.59 -15.69 13.40
CA ILE A 522 -10.25 -15.03 14.54
C ILE A 522 -10.66 -16.04 15.64
N TRP A 523 -11.02 -17.27 15.26
CA TRP A 523 -11.37 -18.35 16.19
C TRP A 523 -10.27 -18.62 17.21
N CYS A 524 -8.98 -18.55 16.81
CA CYS A 524 -7.85 -18.73 17.72
C CYS A 524 -7.77 -17.64 18.81
N SER A 525 -8.35 -16.45 18.60
CA SER A 525 -8.40 -15.39 19.61
C SER A 525 -9.45 -15.66 20.69
N VAL A 526 -10.61 -16.20 20.29
CA VAL A 526 -11.78 -16.49 21.13
C VAL A 526 -11.89 -17.97 21.55
N CYS A 527 -10.90 -18.78 21.18
CA CYS A 527 -10.91 -20.23 21.36
C CYS A 527 -11.11 -20.65 22.82
N PRO A 528 -12.17 -21.44 23.13
CA PRO A 528 -12.49 -21.88 24.49
C PRO A 528 -11.43 -22.83 25.04
N LEU A 529 -10.82 -23.67 24.20
CA LEU A 529 -9.77 -24.62 24.59
C LEU A 529 -8.52 -23.95 25.19
N SER A 530 -8.32 -22.64 24.92
CA SER A 530 -7.21 -21.86 25.46
C SER A 530 -7.54 -21.09 26.74
N VAL A 531 -8.80 -21.12 27.20
CA VAL A 531 -9.27 -20.35 28.36
C VAL A 531 -8.58 -20.79 29.66
N PRO A 532 -8.48 -22.09 29.99
CA PRO A 532 -7.84 -22.51 31.25
C PRO A 532 -6.38 -22.04 31.34
N GLY A 533 -5.62 -22.18 30.26
CA GLY A 533 -4.24 -21.69 30.20
C GLY A 533 -4.14 -20.17 30.33
N TRP A 534 -5.05 -19.42 29.69
CA TRP A 534 -5.10 -17.96 29.82
C TRP A 534 -5.43 -17.49 31.25
N ALA A 535 -6.39 -18.14 31.91
CA ALA A 535 -6.74 -17.85 33.29
C ALA A 535 -5.54 -18.09 34.21
N MET A 536 -4.82 -19.21 34.02
CA MET A 536 -3.63 -19.53 34.81
C MET A 536 -2.48 -18.55 34.57
N GLN A 537 -2.32 -18.01 33.36
CA GLN A 537 -1.31 -16.99 33.08
C GLN A 537 -1.56 -15.67 33.80
N ILE A 538 -2.82 -15.31 34.01
CA ILE A 538 -3.18 -14.12 34.81
C ILE A 538 -2.78 -14.33 36.27
N LEU A 539 -2.94 -15.55 36.78
CA LEU A 539 -2.63 -15.91 38.17
C LEU A 539 -1.12 -16.05 38.42
N LEU A 540 -0.40 -16.82 37.60
CA LEU A 540 1.00 -17.18 37.84
C LEU A 540 2.04 -16.24 37.20
N LYS A 541 1.68 -15.50 36.14
CA LYS A 541 2.58 -14.61 35.38
C LYS A 541 3.98 -15.19 35.10
N PRO A 542 4.09 -16.36 34.44
CA PRO A 542 5.37 -17.02 34.18
C PRO A 542 6.28 -16.18 33.28
N GLN A 543 7.58 -16.10 33.63
CA GLN A 543 8.59 -15.32 32.88
C GLN A 543 9.49 -16.18 31.98
N ARG A 544 9.43 -17.52 32.09
CA ARG A 544 10.31 -18.41 31.32
C ARG A 544 9.98 -18.36 29.83
N GLY A 545 11.00 -18.15 29.00
CA GLY A 545 10.90 -18.21 27.55
C GLY A 545 10.70 -19.64 27.01
N THR A 546 10.19 -19.75 25.79
CA THR A 546 10.03 -21.05 25.11
C THR A 546 11.39 -21.70 24.81
N PRO A 547 11.56 -23.01 25.06
CA PRO A 547 12.77 -23.75 24.71
C PRO A 547 13.11 -23.64 23.22
N ALA A 548 14.41 -23.54 22.91
CA ALA A 548 14.89 -23.37 21.54
C ALA A 548 14.48 -24.52 20.60
N PHE A 549 14.45 -25.76 21.12
CA PHE A 549 14.02 -26.95 20.39
C PHE A 549 12.59 -26.81 19.85
N ILE A 550 11.64 -26.43 20.72
CA ILE A 550 10.22 -26.24 20.33
C ILE A 550 10.10 -25.13 19.29
N ARG A 551 10.82 -24.02 19.48
CA ARG A 551 10.76 -22.89 18.54
C ARG A 551 11.30 -23.27 17.14
N LYS A 552 12.43 -23.97 17.07
CA LYS A 552 13.08 -24.37 15.81
C LYS A 552 12.28 -25.43 15.05
N ASN A 553 11.68 -26.38 15.78
CA ASN A 553 10.98 -27.53 15.19
C ASN A 553 9.46 -27.39 15.20
N SER A 554 8.92 -26.23 15.59
CA SER A 554 7.48 -26.01 15.78
C SER A 554 6.62 -26.42 14.60
N GLY A 555 7.04 -26.09 13.38
CA GLY A 555 6.32 -26.49 12.16
C GLY A 555 6.16 -28.01 12.05
N TRP A 556 7.26 -28.76 12.16
CA TRP A 556 7.25 -30.22 12.13
C TRP A 556 6.45 -30.85 13.28
N ILE A 557 6.55 -30.28 14.48
CA ILE A 557 5.76 -30.73 15.65
C ILE A 557 4.27 -30.56 15.39
N MET A 558 3.85 -29.37 14.91
CA MET A 558 2.45 -29.08 14.60
C MET A 558 1.92 -29.98 13.48
N THR A 559 2.70 -30.20 12.42
CA THR A 559 2.34 -31.12 11.33
C THR A 559 2.16 -32.55 11.85
N GLY A 560 3.11 -33.06 12.64
CA GLY A 560 3.03 -34.40 13.23
C GLY A 560 1.84 -34.56 14.16
N LEU A 561 1.60 -33.61 15.07
CA LEU A 561 0.45 -33.61 15.97
C LEU A 561 -0.87 -33.49 15.22
N CYS A 562 -0.92 -32.77 14.11
CA CYS A 562 -2.12 -32.66 13.28
C CYS A 562 -2.45 -33.98 12.57
N ILE A 563 -1.44 -34.66 12.01
CA ILE A 563 -1.62 -35.98 11.39
C ILE A 563 -2.05 -36.99 12.45
N LEU A 564 -1.42 -36.97 13.64
CA LEU A 564 -1.79 -37.83 14.76
C LEU A 564 -3.22 -37.56 15.24
N PHE A 565 -3.63 -36.29 15.33
CA PHE A 565 -4.97 -35.90 15.72
C PHE A 565 -6.02 -36.49 14.79
N PHE A 566 -5.87 -36.30 13.47
CA PHE A 566 -6.80 -36.89 12.50
C PHE A 566 -6.72 -38.42 12.45
N TRP A 567 -5.55 -39.00 12.67
CA TRP A 567 -5.42 -40.45 12.75
C TRP A 567 -6.26 -41.02 13.90
N VAL A 568 -6.16 -40.44 15.11
CA VAL A 568 -6.98 -40.86 16.26
C VAL A 568 -8.46 -40.63 15.98
N GLU A 569 -8.80 -39.47 15.44
CA GLU A 569 -10.18 -39.09 15.11
C GLU A 569 -10.86 -40.08 14.15
N ILE A 570 -10.19 -40.43 13.06
CA ILE A 570 -10.73 -41.29 12.00
C ILE A 570 -10.69 -42.77 12.42
N THR A 571 -9.60 -43.20 13.06
CA THR A 571 -9.41 -44.62 13.42
C THR A 571 -10.41 -45.08 14.49
N TRP A 572 -10.75 -44.22 15.44
CA TRP A 572 -11.71 -44.51 16.51
C TRP A 572 -13.09 -43.87 16.30
N ASN A 573 -13.32 -43.28 15.13
CA ASN A 573 -14.59 -42.68 14.74
C ASN A 573 -15.17 -41.75 15.82
N ALA A 574 -14.42 -40.69 16.13
CA ALA A 574 -14.72 -39.79 17.24
C ALA A 574 -16.13 -39.18 17.21
N ASN A 575 -16.72 -39.02 16.02
CA ASN A 575 -18.07 -38.48 15.82
C ASN A 575 -19.20 -39.34 16.43
N GLU A 576 -18.98 -40.64 16.62
CA GLU A 576 -19.95 -41.57 17.20
C GLU A 576 -19.69 -41.88 18.68
N SER A 577 -18.58 -41.40 19.23
CA SER A 577 -18.22 -41.62 20.63
C SER A 577 -18.18 -40.29 21.40
N PRO A 578 -19.22 -39.97 22.19
CA PRO A 578 -19.24 -38.78 23.04
C PRO A 578 -18.05 -38.71 24.00
N GLY A 579 -17.71 -39.85 24.62
CA GLY A 579 -16.59 -39.96 25.55
C GLY A 579 -15.24 -39.68 24.88
N LEU A 580 -14.98 -40.25 23.69
CA LEU A 580 -13.73 -40.01 22.98
C LEU A 580 -13.60 -38.54 22.54
N THR A 581 -14.69 -37.95 22.03
CA THR A 581 -14.73 -36.51 21.70
C THR A 581 -14.42 -35.65 22.93
N ALA A 582 -14.99 -35.97 24.09
CA ALA A 582 -14.70 -35.26 25.34
C ALA A 582 -13.22 -35.38 25.76
N TRP A 583 -12.64 -36.57 25.69
CA TRP A 583 -11.23 -36.80 26.01
C TRP A 583 -10.28 -36.06 25.07
N ILE A 584 -10.59 -36.00 23.77
CA ILE A 584 -9.83 -35.21 22.80
C ILE A 584 -9.86 -33.73 23.20
N ILE A 585 -11.04 -33.17 23.47
CA ILE A 585 -11.22 -31.78 23.92
C ILE A 585 -10.43 -31.51 25.21
N LEU A 586 -10.55 -32.39 26.21
CA LEU A 586 -9.85 -32.29 27.48
C LEU A 586 -8.33 -32.36 27.30
N SER A 587 -7.83 -33.25 26.44
CA SER A 587 -6.39 -33.40 26.18
C SER A 587 -5.78 -32.14 25.57
N VAL A 588 -6.46 -31.50 24.61
CA VAL A 588 -6.00 -30.26 23.97
C VAL A 588 -6.08 -29.09 24.95
N SER A 589 -7.14 -29.04 25.78
CA SER A 589 -7.31 -28.06 26.84
C SER A 589 -6.23 -28.19 27.92
N LEU A 590 -5.92 -29.42 28.34
CA LEU A 590 -4.86 -29.75 29.28
C LEU A 590 -3.49 -29.36 28.74
N GLY A 591 -3.19 -29.65 27.47
CA GLY A 591 -1.97 -29.21 26.80
C GLY A 591 -1.83 -27.68 26.85
N SER A 592 -2.92 -26.95 26.57
CA SER A 592 -2.93 -25.50 26.70
C SER A 592 -2.68 -25.03 28.14
N LEU A 593 -3.26 -25.71 29.14
CA LEU A 593 -3.09 -25.39 30.56
C LEU A 593 -1.64 -25.60 31.01
N LEU A 594 -1.08 -26.79 30.77
CA LEU A 594 0.26 -27.17 31.22
C LEU A 594 1.33 -26.23 30.68
N PHE A 595 1.34 -25.97 29.38
CA PHE A 595 2.32 -25.06 28.79
C PHE A 595 2.16 -23.61 29.25
N SER A 596 0.93 -23.21 29.59
CA SER A 596 0.65 -21.86 30.08
C SER A 596 1.08 -21.64 31.54
N ILE A 597 1.24 -22.71 32.32
CA ILE A 597 1.82 -22.68 33.68
C ILE A 597 3.32 -22.39 33.61
N PHE A 598 4.04 -23.06 32.70
CA PHE A 598 5.51 -23.01 32.67
C PHE A 598 6.09 -21.90 31.82
N PHE A 599 5.43 -21.49 30.73
CA PHE A 599 6.01 -20.59 29.73
C PHE A 599 5.19 -19.31 29.52
N GLN A 600 5.89 -18.24 29.16
CA GLN A 600 5.28 -16.95 28.89
C GLN A 600 4.43 -16.97 27.61
N ARG A 601 3.28 -16.28 27.65
CA ARG A 601 2.35 -16.08 26.51
C ARG A 601 1.85 -17.42 25.92
N ARG A 602 1.03 -17.39 24.86
CA ARG A 602 0.32 -18.57 24.35
C ARG A 602 1.22 -19.52 23.53
N VAL A 603 2.23 -20.12 24.15
CA VAL A 603 3.21 -21.04 23.52
C VAL A 603 2.54 -22.23 22.85
N TRP A 604 1.61 -22.89 23.54
CA TRP A 604 0.86 -24.03 23.00
C TRP A 604 0.16 -23.69 21.68
N CYS A 605 -0.61 -22.60 21.67
CA CYS A 605 -1.35 -22.15 20.50
C CYS A 605 -0.45 -21.77 19.31
N ARG A 606 0.80 -21.35 19.58
CA ARG A 606 1.75 -20.93 18.55
C ARG A 606 2.57 -22.08 17.98
N TYR A 607 2.99 -23.03 18.80
CA TYR A 607 4.03 -23.99 18.43
C TYR A 607 3.63 -25.47 18.52
N LEU A 608 2.48 -25.80 19.11
CA LEU A 608 2.08 -27.20 19.34
C LEU A 608 0.63 -27.52 18.90
N CYS A 609 -0.29 -26.54 18.94
CA CYS A 609 -1.71 -26.80 18.75
C CYS A 609 -2.02 -27.33 17.33
N PRO A 610 -2.56 -28.56 17.18
CA PRO A 610 -2.85 -29.15 15.86
C PRO A 610 -3.97 -28.39 15.13
N LEU A 611 -5.07 -28.06 15.82
CA LEU A 611 -6.15 -27.21 15.30
C LEU A 611 -5.65 -25.81 14.92
N GLY A 612 -4.64 -25.32 15.65
CA GLY A 612 -3.93 -24.09 15.32
C GLY A 612 -3.27 -24.18 13.95
N ALA A 613 -2.59 -25.30 13.64
CA ALA A 613 -1.90 -25.52 12.37
C ALA A 613 -2.85 -25.48 11.17
N ILE A 614 -3.96 -26.23 11.27
CA ILE A 614 -5.01 -26.30 10.24
C ILE A 614 -5.58 -24.91 9.97
N ASN A 615 -6.01 -24.21 11.03
CA ASN A 615 -6.53 -22.85 10.90
C ASN A 615 -5.48 -21.89 10.31
N ALA A 616 -4.20 -22.07 10.63
CA ALA A 616 -3.14 -21.22 10.09
C ALA A 616 -2.99 -21.35 8.57
N ILE A 617 -3.08 -22.57 8.05
CA ILE A 617 -2.98 -22.86 6.62
C ILE A 617 -4.24 -22.39 5.89
N PHE A 618 -5.43 -22.77 6.38
CA PHE A 618 -6.68 -22.43 5.72
C PHE A 618 -7.09 -20.96 5.83
N ALA A 619 -6.49 -20.19 6.74
CA ALA A 619 -6.69 -18.73 6.81
C ALA A 619 -5.85 -17.94 5.78
N MET A 620 -4.88 -18.54 5.10
CA MET A 620 -4.10 -17.85 4.06
C MET A 620 -4.93 -17.38 2.88
N PRO A 621 -5.86 -18.18 2.30
CA PRO A 621 -6.77 -17.69 1.25
C PRO A 621 -7.89 -16.79 1.78
N ALA A 622 -7.93 -16.44 3.07
CA ALA A 622 -9.08 -15.73 3.65
C ALA A 622 -9.30 -14.33 3.03
N VAL A 623 -10.57 -13.94 2.97
CA VAL A 623 -11.05 -12.63 2.48
C VAL A 623 -10.62 -11.49 3.40
N LEU A 624 -10.55 -11.74 4.69
CA LEU A 624 -10.14 -10.77 5.71
C LEU A 624 -8.64 -10.87 5.99
N GLU A 625 -7.95 -9.74 6.03
CA GLU A 625 -6.55 -9.67 6.46
C GLU A 625 -6.29 -8.48 7.41
N LEU A 626 -5.31 -8.65 8.31
CA LEU A 626 -4.83 -7.56 9.15
C LEU A 626 -3.37 -7.28 8.79
N ARG A 627 -3.09 -6.03 8.40
CA ARG A 627 -1.74 -5.57 8.01
C ARG A 627 -1.45 -4.23 8.66
N SER A 628 -0.17 -3.88 8.81
CA SER A 628 0.21 -2.53 9.25
C SER A 628 0.73 -1.71 8.08
N ASN A 629 0.48 -0.41 8.11
CA ASN A 629 1.16 0.54 7.25
C ASN A 629 2.62 0.64 7.69
N ASN A 630 3.46 -0.02 6.91
CA ASN A 630 4.88 -0.15 7.18
C ASN A 630 5.59 1.22 7.17
N HIS A 631 5.16 2.18 6.34
CA HIS A 631 5.70 3.55 6.38
C HIS A 631 5.44 4.23 7.73
N MET A 632 4.22 4.10 8.27
CA MET A 632 3.88 4.71 9.56
C MET A 632 4.56 4.01 10.73
N CYS A 633 4.62 2.68 10.69
CA CYS A 633 5.35 1.90 11.68
C CYS A 633 6.85 2.22 11.71
N MET A 634 7.49 2.43 10.55
CA MET A 634 8.94 2.68 10.48
C MET A 634 9.32 4.14 10.77
N ASN A 635 8.50 5.10 10.33
CA ASN A 635 8.89 6.51 10.39
C ASN A 635 8.34 7.26 11.61
N ARG A 636 7.23 6.79 12.21
CA ARG A 636 6.53 7.51 13.30
C ARG A 636 6.34 6.71 14.58
N CYS A 637 6.53 5.39 14.57
CA CYS A 637 6.39 4.56 15.77
C CYS A 637 7.70 4.55 16.58
N ARG A 638 7.62 4.82 17.89
CA ARG A 638 8.78 4.77 18.80
C ARG A 638 8.67 3.66 19.85
N ASN A 639 7.47 3.45 20.40
CA ASN A 639 7.30 2.64 21.61
C ASN A 639 6.90 1.18 21.34
N HIS A 640 6.49 0.85 20.10
CA HIS A 640 6.10 -0.51 19.68
C HIS A 640 5.11 -1.23 20.62
N HIS A 641 4.19 -0.49 21.25
CA HIS A 641 3.19 -1.02 22.21
C HIS A 641 2.32 -2.15 21.64
N CYS A 642 2.15 -2.23 20.32
CA CYS A 642 1.46 -3.36 19.68
C CYS A 642 2.15 -4.71 19.89
N PHE A 643 3.46 -4.73 20.19
CA PHE A 643 4.23 -5.94 20.47
C PHE A 643 4.53 -6.11 21.97
N THR A 644 4.97 -5.04 22.62
CA THR A 644 5.35 -5.04 24.05
C THR A 644 4.15 -4.99 24.97
N GLY A 645 3.09 -4.28 24.57
CA GLY A 645 1.96 -3.90 25.41
C GLY A 645 2.15 -2.54 26.05
N ASN A 646 1.10 -2.05 26.71
CA ASN A 646 1.13 -0.92 27.63
C ASN A 646 0.53 -1.37 28.99
N GLU A 647 0.41 -0.45 29.94
CA GLU A 647 -0.09 -0.76 31.30
C GLU A 647 -1.52 -1.31 31.32
N GLN A 648 -2.35 -0.98 30.32
CA GLN A 648 -3.77 -1.34 30.28
C GLN A 648 -4.07 -2.53 29.35
N VAL A 649 -3.27 -2.73 28.31
CA VAL A 649 -3.49 -3.70 27.22
C VAL A 649 -2.19 -4.41 26.92
N GLY A 650 -2.18 -5.75 27.05
CA GLY A 650 -1.04 -6.58 26.71
C GLY A 650 -0.69 -6.51 25.21
N GLY A 651 0.59 -6.71 24.89
CA GLY A 651 1.08 -6.78 23.51
C GLY A 651 0.73 -8.10 22.82
N CYS A 652 1.03 -8.20 21.52
CA CYS A 652 0.63 -9.33 20.67
C CYS A 652 0.83 -10.73 21.31
N PRO A 653 -0.23 -11.56 21.41
CA PRO A 653 -0.18 -12.85 22.09
C PRO A 653 0.63 -13.89 21.31
N MET A 654 0.80 -13.67 20.00
CA MET A 654 1.57 -14.53 19.10
C MET A 654 3.05 -14.14 19.03
N LEU A 655 3.51 -13.17 19.84
CA LEU A 655 4.92 -12.74 19.87
C LEU A 655 5.41 -12.38 18.45
N ARG A 656 4.55 -11.70 17.68
CA ARG A 656 4.84 -11.15 16.35
C ARG A 656 4.43 -9.70 16.30
N HIS A 657 5.36 -8.84 15.92
CA HIS A 657 5.05 -7.44 15.68
C HIS A 657 4.17 -7.33 14.41
N PRO A 658 3.07 -6.56 14.40
CA PRO A 658 2.18 -6.43 13.22
C PRO A 658 2.91 -6.06 11.92
N PHE A 659 3.95 -5.22 12.02
CA PHE A 659 4.89 -4.92 10.93
C PHE A 659 5.52 -6.15 10.25
N LEU A 660 5.80 -7.21 11.01
CA LEU A 660 6.43 -8.43 10.50
C LEU A 660 5.39 -9.48 10.06
N VAL A 661 4.10 -9.16 10.09
CA VAL A 661 3.02 -10.04 9.64
C VAL A 661 2.84 -9.83 8.14
N ASP A 662 3.44 -10.72 7.35
CA ASP A 662 3.32 -10.78 5.91
C ASP A 662 2.11 -11.62 5.46
N ASN A 663 1.71 -12.59 6.28
CA ASN A 663 0.69 -13.59 6.00
C ASN A 663 -0.34 -13.74 7.15
N ASN A 664 -1.53 -14.25 6.81
CA ASN A 664 -2.60 -14.54 7.76
C ASN A 664 -2.29 -15.73 8.68
N ARG A 665 -1.28 -16.55 8.34
CA ARG A 665 -0.81 -17.65 9.19
C ARG A 665 -0.31 -17.14 10.53
N ASP A 666 0.42 -16.03 10.59
CA ASP A 666 1.06 -15.58 11.82
C ASP A 666 0.17 -14.66 12.70
N CYS A 667 -1.04 -14.29 12.25
CA CYS A 667 -1.95 -13.39 12.95
C CYS A 667 -3.25 -14.09 13.37
N VAL A 668 -3.60 -14.05 14.66
CA VAL A 668 -4.88 -14.59 15.19
C VAL A 668 -6.01 -13.55 15.28
N LEU A 669 -5.80 -12.35 14.73
CA LEU A 669 -6.80 -11.28 14.69
C LEU A 669 -7.40 -10.93 16.07
N CYS A 670 -6.56 -10.89 17.10
CA CYS A 670 -7.00 -10.59 18.48
C CYS A 670 -7.32 -9.10 18.76
N GLY A 671 -7.03 -8.20 17.81
CA GLY A 671 -7.30 -6.76 17.92
C GLY A 671 -6.41 -5.96 18.90
N GLN A 672 -5.50 -6.59 19.65
CA GLN A 672 -4.65 -5.87 20.61
C GLN A 672 -3.76 -4.79 19.97
N CYS A 673 -3.25 -5.06 18.77
CA CYS A 673 -2.46 -4.07 18.02
C CYS A 673 -3.28 -2.85 17.60
N ILE A 674 -4.58 -3.01 17.32
CA ILE A 674 -5.48 -1.91 16.96
C ILE A 674 -5.67 -0.99 18.17
N LYS A 675 -5.86 -1.58 19.36
CA LYS A 675 -6.06 -0.86 20.63
C LYS A 675 -4.85 -0.09 21.14
N THR A 676 -3.65 -0.58 20.83
CA THR A 676 -2.38 -0.06 21.38
C THR A 676 -1.62 0.83 20.40
N CYS A 677 -1.99 0.82 19.11
CA CYS A 677 -1.30 1.61 18.10
C CYS A 677 -1.69 3.09 18.21
N GLN A 678 -0.77 3.92 18.70
CA GLN A 678 -0.95 5.38 18.79
C GLN A 678 -1.00 6.06 17.42
N GLN A 679 -0.38 5.47 16.40
CA GLN A 679 -0.25 6.05 15.07
C GLN A 679 -1.36 5.60 14.09
N ASN A 680 -2.36 4.86 14.57
CA ASN A 680 -3.42 4.25 13.75
C ASN A 680 -2.91 3.52 12.50
N SER A 681 -1.72 2.92 12.59
CA SER A 681 -1.07 2.27 11.45
C SER A 681 -1.63 0.87 11.13
N ILE A 682 -2.59 0.35 11.89
CA ILE A 682 -3.15 -0.98 11.65
C ILE A 682 -4.36 -0.86 10.73
N HIS A 683 -4.40 -1.69 9.69
CA HIS A 683 -5.46 -1.79 8.71
C HIS A 683 -6.07 -3.20 8.77
N LEU A 684 -7.40 -3.27 8.67
CA LEU A 684 -8.15 -4.52 8.54
C LEU A 684 -8.77 -4.53 7.15
N ASN A 685 -8.13 -5.17 6.18
CA ASN A 685 -8.54 -5.11 4.79
C ASN A 685 -9.46 -6.28 4.42
N LEU A 686 -10.51 -5.98 3.66
CA LEU A 686 -11.17 -6.94 2.78
C LEU A 686 -10.41 -6.97 1.45
N ARG A 687 -10.08 -8.17 0.99
CA ARG A 687 -9.36 -8.42 -0.27
C ARG A 687 -9.98 -9.60 -1.02
N LEU A 688 -9.61 -9.76 -2.28
CA LEU A 688 -10.01 -10.94 -3.05
C LEU A 688 -9.21 -12.18 -2.58
N ALA A 689 -9.89 -13.22 -2.14
CA ALA A 689 -9.28 -14.55 -2.00
C ALA A 689 -8.79 -15.03 -3.38
N PRO A 690 -7.60 -15.65 -3.56
CA PRO A 690 -6.52 -15.97 -2.61
C PRO A 690 -5.21 -15.20 -2.90
N GLN A 691 -5.28 -13.85 -2.92
CA GLN A 691 -4.16 -12.97 -3.32
C GLN A 691 -2.83 -13.17 -2.57
N GLU A 692 -2.87 -13.73 -1.37
CA GLU A 692 -1.71 -13.94 -0.52
C GLU A 692 -0.77 -15.06 -1.01
N LEU A 693 -1.31 -16.09 -1.68
CA LEU A 693 -0.59 -17.35 -1.92
C LEU A 693 0.56 -17.24 -2.94
N TRP A 694 0.43 -16.39 -3.96
CA TRP A 694 1.48 -16.24 -4.98
C TRP A 694 2.54 -15.18 -4.64
N ASN A 695 2.28 -14.35 -3.63
CA ASN A 695 3.18 -13.29 -3.16
C ASN A 695 3.93 -13.65 -1.86
N LEU A 696 3.96 -14.93 -1.49
CA LEU A 696 4.68 -15.41 -0.31
C LEU A 696 6.18 -15.05 -0.39
N GLN A 697 6.70 -14.51 0.72
CA GLN A 697 8.11 -14.11 0.85
C GLN A 697 8.95 -15.20 1.51
N SER A 698 8.40 -15.90 2.51
CA SER A 698 9.09 -16.97 3.26
C SER A 698 8.27 -18.28 3.28
N PRO A 699 8.24 -19.04 2.17
CA PRO A 699 7.57 -20.34 2.12
C PRO A 699 8.30 -21.35 3.02
N ARG A 700 7.54 -22.20 3.71
CA ARG A 700 8.07 -23.24 4.59
C ARG A 700 7.72 -24.64 4.08
N LEU A 701 8.68 -25.55 4.19
CA LEU A 701 8.49 -26.93 3.72
C LEU A 701 7.50 -27.70 4.60
N GLU A 702 7.61 -27.53 5.92
CA GLU A 702 6.72 -28.13 6.92
C GLU A 702 5.23 -27.82 6.68
N ASP A 703 4.90 -26.58 6.27
CA ASP A 703 3.54 -26.17 5.96
C ASP A 703 3.04 -26.90 4.71
N SER A 704 3.86 -26.96 3.65
CA SER A 704 3.52 -27.66 2.42
C SER A 704 3.31 -29.16 2.65
N VAL A 705 4.13 -29.79 3.48
CA VAL A 705 3.93 -31.18 3.90
C VAL A 705 2.58 -31.34 4.58
N LEU A 706 2.20 -30.43 5.49
CA LEU A 706 0.89 -30.47 6.13
C LEU A 706 -0.27 -30.30 5.12
N VAL A 707 -0.18 -29.36 4.16
CA VAL A 707 -1.22 -29.20 3.12
C VAL A 707 -1.42 -30.49 2.32
N VAL A 708 -0.32 -31.11 1.89
CA VAL A 708 -0.37 -32.36 1.11
C VAL A 708 -0.94 -33.50 1.95
N SER A 709 -0.53 -33.61 3.22
CA SER A 709 -1.12 -34.57 4.15
C SER A 709 -2.61 -34.34 4.36
N LEU A 710 -3.07 -33.09 4.52
CA LEU A 710 -4.50 -32.78 4.62
C LEU A 710 -5.26 -33.18 3.36
N GLY A 711 -4.68 -32.97 2.18
CA GLY A 711 -5.25 -33.43 0.92
C GLY A 711 -5.40 -34.96 0.83
N ALA A 712 -4.54 -35.72 1.51
CA ALA A 712 -4.63 -37.17 1.63
C ALA A 712 -5.61 -37.62 2.72
N ILE A 713 -5.65 -36.91 3.86
CA ILE A 713 -6.55 -37.17 4.99
C ILE A 713 -8.02 -37.02 4.59
N PHE A 714 -8.31 -36.20 3.57
CA PHE A 714 -9.65 -36.05 3.01
C PHE A 714 -10.31 -37.40 2.67
N PHE A 715 -9.60 -38.34 2.05
CA PHE A 715 -10.18 -39.61 1.59
C PHE A 715 -10.66 -40.52 2.72
N PRO A 716 -9.81 -40.93 3.69
CA PRO A 716 -10.27 -41.76 4.80
C PRO A 716 -11.31 -41.03 5.67
N PHE A 717 -11.28 -39.69 5.71
CA PHE A 717 -12.31 -38.91 6.40
C PHE A 717 -13.65 -38.90 5.66
N ALA A 718 -13.66 -38.73 4.34
CA ALA A 718 -14.87 -38.77 3.51
C ALA A 718 -15.51 -40.17 3.46
N MET A 719 -14.70 -41.23 3.43
CA MET A 719 -15.19 -42.61 3.43
C MET A 719 -15.74 -43.07 4.80
N GLY A 720 -15.38 -42.39 5.90
CA GLY A 720 -15.90 -42.68 7.24
C GLY A 720 -15.75 -44.15 7.65
N GLN A 721 -16.79 -44.72 8.25
CA GLN A 721 -16.81 -46.14 8.65
C GLN A 721 -16.82 -47.13 7.49
N GLN A 722 -17.26 -46.73 6.30
CA GLN A 722 -17.29 -47.61 5.11
C GLN A 722 -15.88 -47.90 4.58
N THR A 723 -14.85 -47.22 5.08
CA THR A 723 -13.46 -47.40 4.68
C THR A 723 -12.99 -48.85 4.83
N SER A 724 -13.26 -49.50 5.97
CA SER A 724 -12.85 -50.90 6.17
C SER A 724 -13.57 -51.84 5.21
N ASP A 725 -14.87 -51.63 5.01
CA ASP A 725 -15.71 -52.49 4.19
C ASP A 725 -15.36 -52.37 2.71
N MET A 726 -15.16 -51.13 2.23
CA MET A 726 -14.74 -50.86 0.86
C MET A 726 -13.31 -51.37 0.59
N LEU A 727 -12.38 -51.24 1.55
CA LEU A 727 -11.02 -51.75 1.39
C LEU A 727 -10.96 -53.27 1.29
N VAL A 728 -11.75 -53.97 2.10
CA VAL A 728 -11.87 -55.43 2.04
C VAL A 728 -12.47 -55.86 0.69
N GLN A 729 -13.42 -55.10 0.16
CA GLN A 729 -13.99 -55.36 -1.18
C GLN A 729 -13.01 -55.09 -2.32
N TRP A 730 -12.21 -54.02 -2.25
CA TRP A 730 -11.25 -53.66 -3.31
C TRP A 730 -9.99 -54.52 -3.32
N PHE A 731 -9.63 -55.13 -2.19
CA PHE A 731 -8.46 -56.00 -2.08
C PHE A 731 -8.82 -57.38 -1.49
N PRO A 732 -9.35 -58.31 -2.32
CA PRO A 732 -9.74 -59.66 -1.87
C PRO A 732 -8.64 -60.47 -1.14
N PRO A 733 -7.34 -60.39 -1.47
CA PRO A 733 -6.28 -61.07 -0.70
C PRO A 733 -6.17 -60.55 0.74
N LEU A 734 -6.52 -59.28 0.94
CA LEU A 734 -6.52 -58.64 2.26
C LEU A 734 -7.60 -59.23 3.15
N GLN A 735 -8.71 -59.74 2.60
CA GLN A 735 -9.80 -60.37 3.35
C GLN A 735 -9.34 -61.59 4.17
N GLN A 736 -8.40 -62.38 3.64
CA GLN A 736 -7.86 -63.56 4.34
C GLN A 736 -6.92 -63.20 5.50
N ILE A 737 -6.25 -62.05 5.44
CA ILE A 737 -5.27 -61.58 6.45
C ILE A 737 -5.96 -60.66 7.47
N ALA A 738 -6.78 -59.73 6.98
CA ALA A 738 -7.49 -58.72 7.74
C ALA A 738 -8.74 -59.25 8.46
N GLY A 739 -9.20 -60.47 8.16
CA GLY A 739 -10.28 -61.12 8.92
C GLY A 739 -9.97 -61.32 10.42
N SER A 740 -8.70 -61.21 10.82
CA SER A 740 -8.23 -61.27 12.21
C SER A 740 -7.96 -59.89 12.83
N TRP A 741 -8.08 -58.82 12.07
CA TRP A 741 -7.68 -57.46 12.44
C TRP A 741 -8.90 -56.63 12.84
N SER A 742 -8.76 -55.74 13.82
CA SER A 742 -9.84 -54.80 14.15
C SER A 742 -10.06 -53.80 13.01
N SER A 743 -11.30 -53.36 12.79
CA SER A 743 -11.66 -52.37 11.75
C SER A 743 -10.82 -51.09 11.87
N GLY A 744 -10.58 -50.63 13.10
CA GLY A 744 -9.68 -49.51 13.37
C GLY A 744 -8.25 -49.75 12.88
N MET A 745 -7.69 -50.96 13.00
CA MET A 745 -6.34 -51.23 12.53
C MET A 745 -6.23 -51.17 11.00
N VAL A 746 -7.24 -51.68 10.28
CA VAL A 746 -7.31 -51.60 8.81
C VAL A 746 -7.42 -50.15 8.34
N THR A 747 -8.34 -49.37 8.93
CA THR A 747 -8.50 -47.94 8.63
C THR A 747 -7.24 -47.14 8.96
N GLY A 748 -6.58 -47.46 10.08
CA GLY A 748 -5.33 -46.82 10.48
C GLY A 748 -4.17 -47.10 9.51
N LEU A 749 -4.02 -48.33 9.03
CA LEU A 749 -3.01 -48.68 8.02
C LEU A 749 -3.28 -47.98 6.70
N PHE A 750 -4.54 -47.94 6.26
CA PHE A 750 -4.93 -47.21 5.07
C PHE A 750 -4.66 -45.71 5.18
N PHE A 751 -4.98 -45.10 6.33
CA PHE A 751 -4.68 -43.71 6.62
C PHE A 751 -3.19 -43.37 6.40
N PHE A 752 -2.28 -44.18 6.97
CA PHE A 752 -0.86 -43.94 6.77
C PHE A 752 -0.42 -44.23 5.33
N ALA A 753 -0.93 -45.31 4.71
CA ALA A 753 -0.59 -45.66 3.34
C ALA A 753 -0.93 -44.53 2.35
N ILE A 754 -2.12 -43.92 2.46
CA ILE A 754 -2.52 -42.84 1.56
C ILE A 754 -1.74 -41.55 1.82
N VAL A 755 -1.45 -41.23 3.09
CA VAL A 755 -0.61 -40.08 3.45
C VAL A 755 0.80 -40.26 2.89
N PHE A 756 1.41 -41.44 3.02
CA PHE A 756 2.73 -41.73 2.45
C PHE A 756 2.72 -41.69 0.92
N PHE A 757 1.66 -42.20 0.27
CA PHE A 757 1.52 -42.13 -1.18
C PHE A 757 1.45 -40.69 -1.69
N TYR A 758 0.66 -39.83 -1.07
CA TYR A 758 0.55 -38.41 -1.42
C TYR A 758 1.86 -37.64 -1.16
N LEU A 759 2.52 -37.90 -0.03
CA LEU A 759 3.82 -37.28 0.26
C LEU A 759 4.92 -37.76 -0.70
N GLY A 760 4.89 -39.04 -1.08
CA GLY A 760 5.79 -39.62 -2.06
C GLY A 760 5.60 -39.02 -3.46
N SER A 761 4.36 -38.97 -3.95
CA SER A 761 4.03 -38.36 -5.24
C SER A 761 4.37 -36.87 -5.27
N TYR A 762 4.12 -36.15 -4.18
CA TYR A 762 4.52 -34.76 -4.00
C TYR A 762 6.03 -34.55 -4.05
N ALA A 763 6.81 -35.42 -3.40
CA ALA A 763 8.26 -35.36 -3.41
C ALA A 763 8.83 -35.62 -4.82
N VAL A 764 8.26 -36.60 -5.54
CA VAL A 764 8.62 -36.88 -6.95
C VAL A 764 8.30 -35.67 -7.84
N LEU A 765 7.07 -35.15 -7.75
CA LEU A 765 6.64 -33.98 -8.51
C LEU A 765 7.54 -32.76 -8.24
N SER A 766 7.86 -32.50 -6.97
CA SER A 766 8.73 -31.38 -6.59
C SER A 766 10.15 -31.52 -7.11
N ARG A 767 10.70 -32.75 -7.18
CA ARG A 767 12.02 -33.03 -7.78
C ARG A 767 12.00 -32.83 -9.29
N ILE A 768 10.97 -33.31 -9.98
CA ILE A 768 10.80 -33.08 -11.42
C ILE A 768 10.71 -31.58 -11.70
N MET A 769 9.92 -30.84 -10.92
CA MET A 769 9.79 -29.39 -11.05
C MET A 769 11.10 -28.64 -10.73
N ALA A 770 11.87 -29.11 -9.75
CA ALA A 770 13.19 -28.57 -9.45
C ALA A 770 14.16 -28.72 -10.62
N LEU A 771 14.14 -29.88 -11.29
CA LEU A 771 14.91 -30.11 -12.52
C LEU A 771 14.46 -29.19 -13.66
N LEU A 772 13.16 -29.07 -13.89
CA LEU A 772 12.60 -28.25 -14.98
C LEU A 772 12.79 -26.74 -14.79
N THR A 773 12.93 -26.27 -13.54
CA THR A 773 13.06 -24.84 -13.21
C THR A 773 14.46 -24.42 -12.79
N HIS A 774 15.41 -25.35 -12.69
CA HIS A 774 16.77 -25.12 -12.19
C HIS A 774 16.80 -24.40 -10.82
N THR A 775 15.88 -24.76 -9.93
CA THR A 775 15.79 -24.22 -8.56
C THR A 775 15.95 -25.34 -7.54
N PRO A 776 16.49 -25.05 -6.34
CA PRO A 776 16.70 -26.08 -5.32
C PRO A 776 15.37 -26.71 -4.91
N TRP A 777 15.35 -28.05 -4.79
CA TRP A 777 14.13 -28.82 -4.57
C TRP A 777 13.35 -28.38 -3.32
N GLN A 778 14.05 -28.02 -2.23
CA GLN A 778 13.43 -27.56 -0.99
C GLN A 778 12.62 -26.29 -1.20
N LYS A 779 13.07 -25.38 -2.06
CA LYS A 779 12.36 -24.14 -2.36
C LYS A 779 11.14 -24.41 -3.24
N VAL A 780 11.25 -25.32 -4.21
CA VAL A 780 10.12 -25.75 -5.04
C VAL A 780 9.06 -26.45 -4.19
N ALA A 781 9.48 -27.43 -3.40
CA ALA A 781 8.64 -28.19 -2.48
C ALA A 781 8.09 -27.33 -1.33
N ALA A 782 8.69 -26.19 -1.01
CA ALA A 782 8.11 -25.27 -0.05
C ALA A 782 7.04 -24.37 -0.69
N ILE A 783 7.06 -24.12 -2.00
CA ILE A 783 6.12 -23.18 -2.64
C ILE A 783 4.95 -23.93 -3.30
N LEU A 784 5.20 -25.09 -3.89
CA LEU A 784 4.21 -25.84 -4.68
C LEU A 784 3.02 -26.31 -3.82
N GLY A 785 3.27 -26.72 -2.57
CA GLY A 785 2.24 -27.13 -1.63
C GLY A 785 1.26 -26.01 -1.26
N TYR A 786 1.72 -24.76 -1.18
CA TYR A 786 0.82 -23.62 -0.96
C TYR A 786 -0.17 -23.42 -2.11
N GLY A 787 0.22 -23.81 -3.34
CA GLY A 787 -0.68 -23.80 -4.49
C GLY A 787 -1.87 -24.75 -4.38
N MET A 788 -1.78 -25.79 -3.53
CA MET A 788 -2.86 -26.75 -3.29
C MET A 788 -3.89 -26.28 -2.26
N ILE A 789 -3.57 -25.27 -1.44
CA ILE A 789 -4.42 -24.83 -0.32
C ILE A 789 -5.87 -24.55 -0.73
N PRO A 790 -6.15 -23.79 -1.81
CA PRO A 790 -7.53 -23.48 -2.17
C PRO A 790 -8.36 -24.71 -2.55
N LEU A 791 -7.74 -25.69 -3.23
CA LEU A 791 -8.40 -26.93 -3.62
C LEU A 791 -8.70 -27.80 -2.40
N VAL A 792 -7.71 -28.01 -1.53
CA VAL A 792 -7.88 -28.79 -0.30
C VAL A 792 -8.94 -28.13 0.61
N LEU A 793 -8.88 -26.82 0.79
CA LEU A 793 -9.90 -26.08 1.54
C LEU A 793 -11.30 -26.24 0.92
N GLY A 794 -11.42 -26.13 -0.41
CA GLY A 794 -12.68 -26.33 -1.12
C GLY A 794 -13.26 -27.73 -0.91
N ALA A 795 -12.42 -28.77 -0.93
CA ALA A 795 -12.83 -30.15 -0.66
C ALA A 795 -13.35 -30.32 0.79
N PHE A 796 -12.60 -29.84 1.79
CA PHE A 796 -13.04 -29.89 3.19
C PHE A 796 -14.34 -29.09 3.41
N LEU A 797 -14.49 -27.93 2.77
CA LEU A 797 -15.69 -27.10 2.87
C LEU A 797 -16.90 -27.81 2.27
N ALA A 798 -16.74 -28.46 1.10
CA ALA A 798 -17.79 -29.23 0.45
C ALA A 798 -18.23 -30.45 1.30
N LEU A 799 -17.28 -31.14 1.91
CA LEU A 799 -17.59 -32.27 2.79
C LEU A 799 -18.33 -31.83 4.06
N HIS A 800 -17.86 -30.78 4.73
CA HIS A 800 -18.48 -30.31 5.96
C HIS A 800 -19.82 -29.62 5.73
N LEU A 801 -20.04 -29.07 4.54
CA LEU A 801 -21.35 -28.58 4.12
C LEU A 801 -22.38 -29.71 4.08
N ASP A 802 -22.02 -30.89 3.55
CA ASP A 802 -22.94 -32.03 3.49
C ASP A 802 -23.22 -32.62 4.88
N LEU A 803 -22.19 -32.74 5.73
CA LEU A 803 -22.37 -33.11 7.14
C LEU A 803 -23.33 -32.16 7.86
N PHE A 804 -23.16 -30.84 7.68
CA PHE A 804 -24.06 -29.85 8.25
C PHE A 804 -25.50 -30.04 7.76
N VAL A 805 -25.70 -30.22 6.45
CA VAL A 805 -27.03 -30.41 5.85
C VAL A 805 -27.70 -31.71 6.30
N ASN A 806 -26.93 -32.77 6.49
CA ASN A 806 -27.43 -34.09 6.86
C ASN A 806 -27.71 -34.24 8.35
N ASP A 807 -26.97 -33.56 9.22
CA ASP A 807 -27.03 -33.79 10.67
C ASP A 807 -27.64 -32.63 11.46
N LEU A 808 -27.90 -31.47 10.84
CA LEU A 808 -28.48 -30.32 11.56
C LEU A 808 -29.88 -30.62 12.13
N TRP A 809 -30.65 -31.52 11.53
CA TRP A 809 -31.97 -31.90 12.05
C TRP A 809 -31.91 -32.47 13.46
N ARG A 810 -30.77 -33.07 13.87
CA ARG A 810 -30.57 -33.63 15.22
C ARG A 810 -30.67 -32.55 16.30
N LEU A 811 -30.51 -31.27 15.96
CA LEU A 811 -30.54 -30.17 16.91
C LEU A 811 -31.90 -30.04 17.63
N LEU A 812 -33.00 -30.11 16.88
CA LEU A 812 -34.35 -29.91 17.42
C LEU A 812 -34.78 -31.01 18.42
N PRO A 813 -34.71 -32.32 18.09
CA PRO A 813 -35.08 -33.38 19.03
C PRO A 813 -34.15 -33.41 20.26
N ASN A 814 -32.83 -33.20 20.07
CA ASN A 814 -31.90 -33.12 21.19
C ASN A 814 -32.20 -31.95 22.14
N LEU A 815 -32.66 -30.80 21.62
CA LEU A 815 -33.09 -29.67 22.46
C LEU A 815 -34.39 -29.99 23.21
N GLN A 816 -35.35 -30.65 22.57
CA GLN A 816 -36.60 -31.06 23.22
C GLN A 816 -36.31 -32.01 24.39
N GLU A 817 -35.45 -33.01 24.18
CA GLU A 817 -35.06 -33.97 25.21
C GLU A 817 -34.29 -33.30 26.35
N LEU A 818 -33.40 -32.35 26.05
CA LEU A 818 -32.66 -31.58 27.06
C LEU A 818 -33.59 -30.77 27.99
N PHE A 819 -34.75 -30.30 27.49
CA PHE A 819 -35.75 -29.58 28.28
C PHE A 819 -36.87 -30.48 28.83
N GLY A 820 -36.71 -31.81 28.76
CA GLY A 820 -37.65 -32.79 29.33
C GLY A 820 -38.91 -33.03 28.49
N GLY A 821 -38.91 -32.66 27.21
CA GLY A 821 -39.97 -33.00 26.26
C GLY A 821 -39.76 -34.35 25.59
N GLU A 822 -40.84 -34.98 25.10
CA GLU A 822 -40.76 -36.16 24.24
C GLU A 822 -40.26 -35.76 22.85
N ALA A 823 -39.13 -36.33 22.43
CA ALA A 823 -38.49 -36.02 21.15
C ALA A 823 -38.68 -37.16 20.15
N THR A 824 -39.04 -36.81 18.90
CA THR A 824 -39.15 -37.79 17.80
C THR A 824 -37.95 -37.65 16.88
N TYR A 825 -37.13 -38.70 16.79
CA TYR A 825 -35.93 -38.71 15.95
C TYR A 825 -36.26 -39.16 14.53
N THR A 826 -36.76 -38.24 13.71
CA THR A 826 -37.01 -38.47 12.29
C THR A 826 -35.91 -37.82 11.44
N PRO A 827 -35.07 -38.60 10.73
CA PRO A 827 -34.00 -38.04 9.91
C PRO A 827 -34.59 -37.21 8.78
N THR A 828 -34.31 -35.90 8.80
CA THR A 828 -34.78 -34.94 7.81
C THR A 828 -33.60 -34.14 7.27
N ARG A 829 -33.39 -34.17 5.96
CA ARG A 829 -32.27 -33.46 5.33
C ARG A 829 -32.70 -32.02 5.02
N LEU A 830 -31.83 -31.04 5.29
CA LEU A 830 -32.18 -29.61 5.15
C LEU A 830 -32.41 -29.18 3.69
N MET A 831 -31.76 -29.87 2.74
CA MET A 831 -31.86 -29.63 1.31
C MET A 831 -31.81 -30.96 0.55
N SER A 832 -32.29 -30.97 -0.70
CA SER A 832 -32.20 -32.15 -1.56
C SER A 832 -30.74 -32.55 -1.82
N ARG A 833 -30.53 -33.83 -2.13
CA ARG A 833 -29.20 -34.35 -2.50
C ARG A 833 -28.61 -33.60 -3.70
N ASP A 834 -29.46 -33.31 -4.69
CA ASP A 834 -29.04 -32.59 -5.90
C ASP A 834 -28.57 -31.17 -5.60
N ALA A 835 -29.29 -30.44 -4.73
CA ALA A 835 -28.90 -29.08 -4.34
C ALA A 835 -27.58 -29.06 -3.54
N ALA A 836 -27.41 -30.03 -2.63
CA ALA A 836 -26.17 -30.20 -1.88
C ALA A 836 -24.99 -30.50 -2.81
N PHE A 837 -25.18 -31.43 -3.76
CA PHE A 837 -24.18 -31.79 -4.75
C PHE A 837 -23.77 -30.60 -5.64
N VAL A 838 -24.72 -29.78 -6.10
CA VAL A 838 -24.41 -28.56 -6.87
C VAL A 838 -23.55 -27.60 -6.06
N LEU A 839 -23.86 -27.40 -4.78
CA LEU A 839 -23.09 -26.49 -3.92
C LEU A 839 -21.69 -27.05 -3.61
N GLN A 840 -21.56 -28.37 -3.41
CA GLN A 840 -20.27 -29.06 -3.29
C GLN A 840 -19.44 -28.91 -4.57
N PHE A 841 -20.05 -29.14 -5.74
CA PHE A 841 -19.40 -28.99 -7.04
C PHE A 841 -18.87 -27.58 -7.25
N ILE A 842 -19.70 -26.55 -7.02
CA ILE A 842 -19.30 -25.15 -7.11
C ILE A 842 -18.13 -24.85 -6.18
N THR A 843 -18.15 -25.40 -4.96
CA THR A 843 -17.11 -25.16 -3.96
C THR A 843 -15.77 -25.80 -4.35
N VAL A 844 -15.77 -27.06 -4.77
CA VAL A 844 -14.55 -27.76 -5.22
C VAL A 844 -14.01 -27.15 -6.51
N MET A 845 -14.88 -26.83 -7.48
CA MET A 845 -14.47 -26.18 -8.73
C MET A 845 -13.92 -24.77 -8.51
N GLY A 846 -14.53 -23.99 -7.62
CA GLY A 846 -13.99 -22.69 -7.20
C GLY A 846 -12.60 -22.83 -6.57
N GLY A 847 -12.42 -23.84 -5.70
CA GLY A 847 -11.12 -24.20 -5.14
C GLY A 847 -10.09 -24.61 -6.19
N LEU A 848 -10.50 -25.40 -7.19
CA LEU A 848 -9.65 -25.80 -8.32
C LEU A 848 -9.20 -24.61 -9.16
N ILE A 849 -10.12 -23.73 -9.57
CA ILE A 849 -9.80 -22.53 -10.36
C ILE A 849 -8.82 -21.65 -9.60
N ALA A 850 -9.07 -21.42 -8.31
CA ALA A 850 -8.20 -20.66 -7.42
C ALA A 850 -6.80 -21.29 -7.29
N ALA A 851 -6.72 -22.61 -7.12
CA ALA A 851 -5.48 -23.36 -7.02
C ALA A 851 -4.68 -23.34 -8.33
N LEU A 852 -5.34 -23.54 -9.48
CA LEU A 852 -4.73 -23.44 -10.81
C LEU A 852 -4.17 -22.04 -11.05
N TYR A 853 -4.94 -20.99 -10.72
CA TYR A 853 -4.48 -19.62 -10.86
C TYR A 853 -3.25 -19.32 -9.99
N ALA A 854 -3.30 -19.69 -8.70
CA ALA A 854 -2.16 -19.53 -7.80
C ALA A 854 -0.91 -20.28 -8.29
N ASN A 855 -1.09 -21.52 -8.74
CA ASN A 855 -0.01 -22.37 -9.24
C ASN A 855 0.61 -21.79 -10.53
N THR A 856 -0.20 -21.30 -11.47
CA THR A 856 0.32 -20.67 -12.70
C THR A 856 1.20 -19.44 -12.39
N ARG A 857 0.80 -18.62 -11.41
CA ARG A 857 1.56 -17.45 -10.95
C ARG A 857 2.86 -17.86 -10.26
N ILE A 858 2.79 -18.86 -9.37
CA ILE A 858 3.93 -19.44 -8.67
C ILE A 858 4.98 -19.97 -9.67
N VAL A 859 4.56 -20.81 -10.62
CA VAL A 859 5.48 -21.41 -11.61
C VAL A 859 6.06 -20.34 -12.54
N ARG A 860 5.28 -19.32 -12.94
CA ARG A 860 5.81 -18.18 -13.70
C ARG A 860 6.91 -17.44 -12.94
N ARG A 861 6.74 -17.20 -11.65
CA ARG A 861 7.76 -16.56 -10.79
C ARG A 861 9.02 -17.41 -10.64
N LEU A 862 8.88 -18.73 -10.52
CA LEU A 862 10.03 -19.65 -10.49
C LEU A 862 10.80 -19.64 -11.83
N ARG A 863 10.10 -19.49 -12.96
CA ARG A 863 10.70 -19.43 -14.30
C ARG A 863 11.40 -18.12 -14.62
N GLN A 864 10.90 -16.98 -14.12
CA GLN A 864 11.46 -15.64 -14.37
C GLN A 864 12.94 -15.53 -14.03
N ASN A 865 13.43 -16.35 -13.10
CA ASN A 865 14.84 -16.31 -12.72
C ASN A 865 15.79 -16.99 -13.71
N ARG A 866 15.38 -17.98 -14.54
CA ARG A 866 16.33 -18.79 -15.36
C ARG A 866 15.79 -19.47 -16.64
N GLY A 867 14.68 -19.02 -17.25
CA GLY A 867 14.33 -19.46 -18.62
C GLY A 867 13.81 -20.90 -18.80
N GLY A 868 13.04 -21.43 -17.84
CA GLY A 868 12.46 -22.79 -17.93
C GLY A 868 11.35 -22.96 -18.99
N SER A 869 11.05 -24.22 -19.36
CA SER A 869 10.03 -24.60 -20.38
C SER A 869 8.61 -24.09 -20.07
N ARG A 870 7.85 -23.66 -21.10
CA ARG A 870 6.44 -23.22 -20.96
C ARG A 870 5.51 -24.31 -20.42
N HIS A 871 5.88 -25.57 -20.61
CA HIS A 871 5.10 -26.74 -20.21
C HIS A 871 5.20 -27.07 -18.72
N ALA A 872 6.09 -26.42 -17.96
CA ALA A 872 6.27 -26.68 -16.53
C ALA A 872 5.02 -26.38 -15.67
N VAL A 873 4.04 -25.63 -16.19
CA VAL A 873 2.76 -25.36 -15.51
C VAL A 873 1.81 -26.56 -15.61
N LEU A 874 1.91 -27.37 -16.67
CA LEU A 874 0.96 -28.43 -16.98
C LEU A 874 0.97 -29.55 -15.94
N LEU A 875 2.17 -29.94 -15.48
CA LEU A 875 2.33 -31.09 -14.59
C LEU A 875 1.63 -30.91 -13.23
N PRO A 876 1.91 -29.85 -12.44
CA PRO A 876 1.17 -29.63 -11.20
C PRO A 876 -0.27 -29.16 -11.44
N GLY A 877 -0.60 -28.59 -12.61
CA GLY A 877 -1.99 -28.32 -12.99
C GLY A 877 -2.82 -29.59 -13.19
N LEU A 878 -2.27 -30.59 -13.87
CA LEU A 878 -2.91 -31.89 -14.09
C LEU A 878 -3.15 -32.63 -12.78
N LEU A 879 -2.18 -32.61 -11.86
CA LEU A 879 -2.35 -33.20 -10.52
C LEU A 879 -3.52 -32.56 -9.75
N LEU A 880 -3.66 -31.22 -9.81
CA LEU A 880 -4.77 -30.52 -9.19
C LEU A 880 -6.11 -30.94 -9.80
N CYS A 881 -6.19 -31.05 -11.13
CA CYS A 881 -7.41 -31.51 -11.80
C CYS A 881 -7.76 -32.96 -11.42
N LEU A 882 -6.78 -33.87 -11.41
CA LEU A 882 -6.99 -35.26 -10.99
C LEU A 882 -7.45 -35.34 -9.53
N SER A 883 -6.85 -34.52 -8.65
CA SER A 883 -7.24 -34.45 -7.24
C SER A 883 -8.67 -33.93 -7.07
N ALA A 884 -9.07 -32.91 -7.84
CA ALA A 884 -10.43 -32.38 -7.81
C ALA A 884 -11.47 -33.40 -8.30
N ILE A 885 -11.16 -34.13 -9.38
CA ILE A 885 -12.02 -35.23 -9.86
C ILE A 885 -12.15 -36.31 -8.80
N ALA A 886 -11.03 -36.69 -8.17
CA ALA A 886 -11.05 -37.66 -7.08
C ALA A 886 -11.94 -37.16 -5.93
N TYR A 887 -11.77 -35.92 -5.46
CA TYR A 887 -12.60 -35.36 -4.40
C TYR A 887 -14.09 -35.35 -4.74
N LEU A 888 -14.46 -34.97 -5.96
CA LEU A 888 -15.87 -34.97 -6.40
C LEU A 888 -16.47 -36.37 -6.52
N ASN A 889 -15.69 -37.40 -6.80
CA ASN A 889 -16.20 -38.78 -6.86
C ASN A 889 -16.46 -39.39 -5.47
N PHE A 890 -15.83 -38.85 -4.42
CA PHE A 890 -15.98 -39.31 -3.03
C PHE A 890 -16.99 -38.47 -2.22
N LEU A 891 -17.39 -37.30 -2.72
CA LEU A 891 -18.49 -36.49 -2.20
C LEU A 891 -19.81 -36.97 -2.79
#